data_AF-A0A819DJG6-F1
#
_entry.id   AF-A0A819DJG6-F1
#
_cell.length_a   1.000
_cell.length_b   1.000
_cell.length_c   1.000
_cell.angle_alpha   90.00
_cell.angle_beta   90.00
_cell.angle_gamma   90.00
#
_symmetry.space_group_name_H-M   'P 1'
#
loop_
_entity.id
_entity.type
_entity.pdbx_description
1 polymer ?
#
loop_
_entity_poly.entity_id
_entity_poly.type
_entity_poly.pdbx_seq_one_letter_code
_entity_poly.pdbx_strand_id
1 'polypeptide(L)'
;MDLTLEDLPGEKRKQIGKIAHIVAHGKNGPRADDLYPAKKLDTYDNWILLCGTHHDIVDTAINKYSVEDLLKMKKEHETFVRNLLATEILSVGFAELEVAASALLSSSTVMVNGSFALTPPTQKMKKNSLTEYTHNLLTMGLSRSREVGQYIEGQSRFDSGYPDRLKAGSDAARSGLCIKELAGWNFTIDMTLFGSRVRVTREIDNHTKFLINGDIKDWLIEPDFDEKTQNHFLGLDKWKQILGLALFDVPQTNHKYANKWCELDKQDKQLKALEDAIKAGVHETQGELEARKVELEEELSKSRKILADFKVHERYKDIQVEANQLTVELHQLANQNVSEGRKLKQYESAIVDETPPDQVKLEAIYEETGVVFPDSVKRTLEEASAFHTQIIKNRASFLEAEIVRIKNEITRRENLIKVLNDKRATCMELLNTHGALEEYSCLQEEHTKIKAKFEQTLNKIEDIRDKTKRRKVIKSTKLELDKEATIDYEEKRAFWEQSIRLFNETAKALYGTPGEFVIDISDKGYRFKVDIPGGRGGGIRKMRIFCYDLMVICMQQVLDKNVDFLVHDSIIYEGVDERQIAHAIQQAVTKAEEYDFQYIMTINSDMIPYKDFQTGFDFDKHIKLRLSDESESGSLLGIRY
;
A
#
# COMPACT_ATOMS: atom_id res chain seq x y z
N MET A 1 22.17 2.64 2.14
CA MET A 1 21.12 3.07 1.19
C MET A 1 21.45 2.42 -0.13
N ASP A 2 20.64 1.45 -0.55
CA ASP A 2 20.80 0.80 -1.86
C ASP A 2 19.71 1.32 -2.78
N LEU A 3 20.05 1.69 -4.02
CA LEU A 3 19.03 2.08 -5.00
C LEU A 3 18.40 0.80 -5.55
N THR A 4 17.11 0.60 -5.30
CA THR A 4 16.33 -0.57 -5.73
C THR A 4 15.23 -0.15 -6.71
N LEU A 5 14.93 -0.99 -7.71
CA LEU A 5 13.76 -0.80 -8.58
C LEU A 5 12.46 -0.76 -7.75
N GLU A 6 11.54 0.11 -8.13
CA GLU A 6 10.30 0.43 -7.41
C GLU A 6 9.40 -0.81 -7.20
N ASP A 7 8.72 -0.89 -6.05
CA ASP A 7 7.94 -2.04 -5.59
C ASP A 7 6.64 -2.23 -6.40
N LEU A 8 6.47 -3.41 -6.99
CA LEU A 8 5.15 -3.97 -7.32
C LEU A 8 4.86 -5.13 -6.35
N PRO A 9 3.65 -5.22 -5.77
CA PRO A 9 3.32 -6.28 -4.80
C PRO A 9 3.52 -7.68 -5.40
N GLY A 10 4.49 -8.43 -4.85
CA GLY A 10 4.76 -9.83 -5.24
C GLY A 10 6.10 -10.08 -5.96
N GLU A 11 6.90 -9.06 -6.27
CA GLU A 11 8.21 -9.23 -6.92
C GLU A 11 9.40 -9.21 -5.92
N LYS A 12 10.52 -9.86 -6.30
CA LYS A 12 11.77 -9.82 -5.51
C LYS A 12 12.56 -8.55 -5.85
N ARG A 13 12.98 -7.81 -4.82
CA ARG A 13 13.80 -6.59 -4.95
C ARG A 13 15.07 -6.85 -5.75
N LYS A 14 15.32 -6.01 -6.75
CA LYS A 14 16.58 -5.97 -7.51
C LYS A 14 17.32 -4.67 -7.22
N GLN A 15 18.50 -4.78 -6.62
CA GLN A 15 19.42 -3.66 -6.43
C GLN A 15 19.97 -3.21 -7.78
N ILE A 16 19.78 -1.93 -8.11
CA ILE A 16 20.23 -1.32 -9.36
C ILE A 16 21.39 -0.34 -9.16
N GLY A 17 21.62 0.13 -7.93
CA GLY A 17 22.75 1.00 -7.57
C GLY A 17 23.44 0.58 -6.28
N LYS A 18 24.76 0.79 -6.25
CA LYS A 18 25.67 0.54 -5.13
C LYS A 18 26.37 1.84 -4.75
N ILE A 19 26.52 2.10 -3.45
CA ILE A 19 27.36 3.19 -2.95
C ILE A 19 28.82 2.72 -2.99
N ALA A 20 29.67 3.49 -3.64
CA ALA A 20 31.12 3.32 -3.62
C ALA A 20 31.77 4.41 -2.77
N HIS A 21 32.80 4.05 -2.03
CA HIS A 21 33.69 5.00 -1.36
C HIS A 21 34.69 5.58 -2.37
N ILE A 22 34.85 6.90 -2.38
CA ILE A 22 35.84 7.59 -3.22
C ILE A 22 37.26 7.31 -2.68
N VAL A 23 37.45 7.47 -1.37
CA VAL A 23 38.61 7.01 -0.60
C VAL A 23 38.18 5.78 0.22
N ALA A 24 38.87 4.65 0.02
CA ALA A 24 38.47 3.38 0.64
C ALA A 24 38.52 3.40 2.18
N HIS A 25 37.57 2.68 2.77
CA HIS A 25 37.47 2.49 4.22
C HIS A 25 38.58 1.56 4.77
N GLY A 26 38.98 0.55 4.00
CA GLY A 26 40.03 -0.40 4.38
C GLY A 26 41.41 0.00 3.83
N LYS A 27 42.47 -0.25 4.60
CA LYS A 27 43.88 0.05 4.22
C LYS A 27 44.35 -0.62 2.92
N ASN A 28 43.69 -1.72 2.52
CA ASN A 28 43.97 -2.45 1.28
C ASN A 28 42.90 -2.24 0.21
N GLY A 29 41.98 -1.27 0.41
CA GLY A 29 40.91 -0.99 -0.53
C GLY A 29 41.36 -0.11 -1.71
N PRO A 30 40.55 -0.02 -2.77
CA PRO A 30 40.82 0.85 -3.91
C PRO A 30 40.99 2.31 -3.47
N ARG A 31 42.13 2.94 -3.77
CA ARG A 31 42.44 4.34 -3.40
C ARG A 31 42.45 4.59 -1.88
N ALA A 32 42.89 3.63 -1.07
CA ALA A 32 43.13 3.84 0.36
C ALA A 32 44.17 4.95 0.59
N ASP A 33 43.89 5.85 1.53
CA ASP A 33 44.78 6.94 1.92
C ASP A 33 44.82 7.04 3.45
N ASP A 34 45.96 6.64 4.04
CA ASP A 34 46.19 6.66 5.49
C ASP A 34 46.20 8.08 6.08
N LEU A 35 46.35 9.11 5.25
CA LEU A 35 46.31 10.52 5.66
C LEU A 35 44.88 11.10 5.61
N TYR A 36 43.91 10.37 5.05
CA TYR A 36 42.53 10.82 4.99
C TYR A 36 41.86 10.72 6.37
N PRO A 37 41.16 11.77 6.86
CA PRO A 37 40.60 11.75 8.21
C PRO A 37 39.57 10.62 8.38
N ALA A 38 39.77 9.73 9.36
CA ALA A 38 38.87 8.60 9.62
C ALA A 38 37.40 9.02 9.82
N LYS A 39 37.16 10.21 10.39
CA LYS A 39 35.81 10.79 10.58
C LYS A 39 35.11 11.17 9.27
N LYS A 40 35.82 11.22 8.15
CA LYS A 40 35.31 11.58 6.83
C LYS A 40 35.12 10.36 5.91
N LEU A 41 35.48 9.15 6.35
CA LEU A 41 35.39 7.96 5.50
C LEU A 41 33.93 7.58 5.19
N ASP A 42 33.05 7.66 6.18
CA ASP A 42 31.62 7.32 6.04
C ASP A 42 30.74 8.58 6.03
N THR A 43 31.17 9.61 5.30
CA THR A 43 30.37 10.81 5.08
C THR A 43 29.88 10.87 3.65
N TYR A 44 28.76 11.59 3.46
CA TYR A 44 28.19 11.86 2.14
C TYR A 44 29.25 12.35 1.15
N ASP A 45 30.16 13.23 1.59
CA ASP A 45 31.21 13.81 0.75
C ASP A 45 32.14 12.75 0.13
N ASN A 46 32.39 11.64 0.83
CA ASN A 46 33.25 10.54 0.40
C ASN A 46 32.51 9.41 -0.33
N TRP A 47 31.19 9.52 -0.53
CA TRP A 47 30.38 8.53 -1.25
C TRP A 47 30.01 8.99 -2.66
N ILE A 48 29.94 8.03 -3.58
CA ILE A 48 29.37 8.20 -4.92
C ILE A 48 28.46 7.01 -5.24
N LEU A 49 27.30 7.26 -5.84
CA LEU A 49 26.35 6.22 -6.23
C LEU A 49 26.64 5.77 -7.67
N LEU A 50 26.83 4.48 -7.88
CA LEU A 50 27.13 3.89 -9.20
C LEU A 50 26.20 2.70 -9.46
N CYS A 51 25.92 2.38 -10.73
CA CYS A 51 25.26 1.11 -11.04
C CYS A 51 26.22 -0.06 -10.78
N GLY A 52 25.69 -1.28 -10.60
CA GLY A 52 26.50 -2.45 -10.28
C GLY A 52 27.72 -2.65 -11.20
N THR A 53 27.55 -2.45 -12.51
CA THR A 53 28.63 -2.58 -13.50
C THR A 53 29.69 -1.49 -13.36
N HIS A 54 29.29 -0.22 -13.19
CA HIS A 54 30.24 0.88 -13.07
C HIS A 54 30.95 0.90 -11.72
N HIS A 55 30.29 0.41 -10.66
CA HIS A 55 30.91 0.17 -9.37
C HIS A 55 32.12 -0.79 -9.52
N ASP A 56 31.90 -1.96 -10.14
CA ASP A 56 32.95 -2.96 -10.33
C ASP A 56 34.09 -2.46 -11.24
N ILE A 57 33.77 -1.64 -12.25
CA ILE A 57 34.76 -0.98 -13.14
C ILE A 57 35.63 0.03 -12.37
N VAL A 58 35.01 0.89 -11.55
CA VAL A 58 35.71 1.94 -10.80
C VAL A 58 36.61 1.34 -9.72
N ASP A 59 36.22 0.23 -9.11
CA ASP A 59 37.04 -0.46 -8.10
C ASP A 59 38.21 -1.24 -8.71
N THR A 60 38.06 -1.74 -9.94
CA THR A 60 39.11 -2.52 -10.61
C THR A 60 40.12 -1.63 -11.35
N ALA A 61 39.68 -0.50 -11.93
CA ALA A 61 40.51 0.39 -12.76
C ALA A 61 41.01 1.63 -12.00
N ILE A 62 41.70 1.42 -10.87
CA ILE A 62 42.15 2.47 -9.93
C ILE A 62 42.94 3.61 -10.63
N ASN A 63 43.81 3.27 -11.57
CA ASN A 63 44.64 4.26 -12.29
C ASN A 63 43.85 5.14 -13.27
N LYS A 64 42.65 4.70 -13.68
CA LYS A 64 41.77 5.43 -14.61
C LYS A 64 40.74 6.29 -13.87
N TYR A 65 40.44 5.95 -12.62
CA TYR A 65 39.47 6.64 -11.78
C TYR A 65 40.15 7.03 -10.48
N SER A 66 40.92 8.13 -10.51
CA SER A 66 41.56 8.68 -9.32
C SER A 66 40.52 9.31 -8.37
N VAL A 67 40.93 9.62 -7.14
CA VAL A 67 40.10 10.36 -6.17
C VAL A 67 39.60 11.68 -6.77
N GLU A 68 40.47 12.39 -7.51
CA GLU A 68 40.12 13.65 -8.17
C GLU A 68 39.08 13.46 -9.29
N ASP A 69 39.24 12.41 -10.10
CA ASP A 69 38.29 12.07 -11.17
C ASP A 69 36.90 11.73 -10.61
N LEU A 70 36.84 10.94 -9.53
CA LEU A 70 35.58 10.55 -8.89
C LEU A 70 34.89 11.74 -8.20
N LEU A 71 35.65 12.65 -7.59
CA LEU A 71 35.11 13.89 -7.05
C LEU A 71 34.56 14.79 -8.16
N LYS A 72 35.25 14.86 -9.31
CA LYS A 72 34.78 15.60 -10.48
C LYS A 72 33.50 14.99 -11.06
N MET A 73 33.48 13.67 -11.28
CA MET A 73 32.31 12.94 -11.76
C MET A 73 31.10 13.11 -10.83
N LYS A 74 31.32 13.02 -9.51
CA LYS A 74 30.28 13.29 -8.52
C LYS A 74 29.73 14.71 -8.65
N LYS A 75 30.61 15.71 -8.72
CA LYS A 75 30.21 17.12 -8.84
C LYS A 75 29.44 17.39 -10.13
N GLU A 76 29.87 16.83 -11.25
CA GLU A 76 29.20 16.95 -12.55
C GLU A 76 27.82 16.26 -12.52
N HIS A 77 27.74 15.06 -11.97
CA HIS A 77 26.48 14.31 -11.85
C HIS A 77 25.48 15.02 -10.93
N GLU A 78 25.92 15.47 -9.75
CA GLU A 78 25.08 16.23 -8.82
C GLU A 78 24.61 17.55 -9.44
N THR A 79 25.45 18.21 -10.24
CA THR A 79 25.07 19.45 -10.95
C THR A 79 24.05 19.16 -12.06
N PHE A 80 24.24 18.08 -12.82
CA PHE A 80 23.29 17.62 -13.83
C PHE A 80 21.93 17.32 -13.20
N VAL A 81 21.89 16.52 -12.13
CA VAL A 81 20.66 16.19 -11.40
C VAL A 81 20.01 17.45 -10.84
N ARG A 82 20.80 18.37 -10.27
CA ARG A 82 20.29 19.65 -9.75
C ARG A 82 19.65 20.51 -10.85
N ASN A 83 20.24 20.57 -12.03
CA ASN A 83 19.70 21.33 -13.16
C ASN A 83 18.45 20.65 -13.74
N LEU A 84 18.45 19.32 -13.85
CA LEU A 84 17.29 18.55 -14.29
C LEU A 84 16.10 18.75 -13.34
N LEU A 85 16.33 18.60 -12.03
CA LEU A 85 15.33 18.86 -11.00
C LEU A 85 14.85 20.32 -11.03
N ALA A 86 15.75 21.30 -11.19
CA ALA A 86 15.34 22.70 -11.29
C ALA A 86 14.48 23.01 -12.53
N THR A 87 14.65 22.25 -13.62
CA THR A 87 13.88 22.40 -14.86
C THR A 87 12.54 21.67 -14.77
N GLU A 88 12.52 20.45 -14.21
CA GLU A 88 11.30 19.66 -14.01
C GLU A 88 10.43 20.21 -12.87
N ILE A 89 10.98 20.85 -11.84
CA ILE A 89 10.16 21.44 -10.77
C ILE A 89 9.33 22.66 -11.24
N LEU A 90 9.68 23.22 -12.41
CA LEU A 90 8.87 24.25 -13.09
C LEU A 90 7.68 23.65 -13.85
N SER A 91 7.68 22.33 -14.12
CA SER A 91 6.58 21.60 -14.76
C SER A 91 5.62 20.95 -13.75
N VAL A 92 6.01 20.86 -12.48
CA VAL A 92 5.19 20.38 -11.36
C VAL A 92 4.04 21.37 -11.10
N GLY A 93 2.81 20.91 -11.32
CA GLY A 93 1.59 21.64 -11.06
C GLY A 93 1.05 21.44 -9.65
N PHE A 94 -0.13 22.02 -9.38
CA PHE A 94 -0.76 21.99 -8.06
C PHE A 94 -1.16 20.56 -7.62
N ALA A 95 -1.49 19.70 -8.58
CA ALA A 95 -1.89 18.32 -8.33
C ALA A 95 -0.74 17.46 -7.79
N GLU A 96 0.47 17.60 -8.34
CA GLU A 96 1.64 16.86 -7.81
C GLU A 96 2.09 17.39 -6.44
N LEU A 97 1.96 18.71 -6.20
CA LEU A 97 2.24 19.33 -4.91
C LEU A 97 1.25 18.89 -3.81
N GLU A 98 -0.03 18.72 -4.15
CA GLU A 98 -1.07 18.24 -3.24
C GLU A 98 -0.83 16.79 -2.80
N VAL A 99 -0.37 15.93 -3.72
CA VAL A 99 0.00 14.54 -3.42
C VAL A 99 1.21 14.48 -2.50
N ALA A 100 2.25 15.27 -2.76
CA ALA A 100 3.44 15.32 -1.91
C ALA A 100 3.15 15.89 -0.51
N ALA A 101 2.32 16.95 -0.43
CA ALA A 101 1.86 17.52 0.84
C ALA A 101 1.02 16.51 1.64
N SER A 102 0.11 15.78 0.98
CA SER A 102 -0.70 14.73 1.61
C SER A 102 0.15 13.58 2.14
N ALA A 103 1.20 13.18 1.41
CA ALA A 103 2.14 12.16 1.85
C ALA A 103 2.97 12.60 3.07
N LEU A 104 3.43 13.86 3.10
CA LEU A 104 4.14 14.43 4.25
C LEU A 104 3.27 14.58 5.50
N LEU A 105 1.99 14.90 5.32
CA LEU A 105 1.00 14.97 6.41
C LEU A 105 0.65 13.58 6.95
N SER A 106 0.67 12.56 6.10
CA SER A 106 0.40 11.17 6.50
C SER A 106 1.55 10.51 7.30
N SER A 107 2.75 11.11 7.29
CA SER A 107 3.98 10.47 7.79
C SER A 107 4.61 11.13 9.02
N SER A 108 3.98 12.15 9.63
CA SER A 108 4.55 12.85 10.80
C SER A 108 3.54 13.01 11.94
N THR A 109 3.66 12.19 12.98
CA THR A 109 3.17 12.57 14.32
C THR A 109 4.28 13.33 15.02
N VAL A 110 4.23 14.66 15.02
CA VAL A 110 5.10 15.48 15.87
C VAL A 110 4.21 16.36 16.74
N MET A 111 4.21 16.07 18.04
CA MET A 111 3.65 16.94 19.07
C MET A 111 4.43 18.25 19.10
N VAL A 112 3.81 19.36 18.74
CA VAL A 112 4.40 20.70 18.87
C VAL A 112 3.88 21.34 20.15
N ASN A 113 4.60 21.14 21.25
CA ASN A 113 4.51 22.03 22.41
C ASN A 113 5.58 23.12 22.26
N GLY A 114 5.17 24.31 21.80
CA GLY A 114 6.05 25.47 21.72
C GLY A 114 5.38 26.72 21.17
N SER A 115 5.65 27.87 21.79
CA SER A 115 5.18 29.21 21.42
C SER A 115 5.46 29.56 19.94
N PHE A 116 4.46 30.16 19.28
CA PHE A 116 4.46 30.56 17.86
C PHE A 116 5.18 31.89 17.56
N ALA A 117 6.13 32.31 18.42
CA ALA A 117 6.95 33.46 18.09
C ALA A 117 7.84 33.16 16.87
N LEU A 118 7.68 33.95 15.80
CA LEU A 118 8.49 33.90 14.59
C LEU A 118 9.97 33.99 14.93
N THR A 119 10.66 32.84 14.92
CA THR A 119 12.11 32.79 15.08
C THR A 119 12.75 33.04 13.72
N PRO A 120 13.60 34.08 13.56
CA PRO A 120 14.27 34.35 12.29
C PRO A 120 15.02 33.12 11.76
N PRO A 121 15.00 32.85 10.44
CA PRO A 121 15.56 31.63 9.85
C PRO A 121 17.00 31.34 10.28
N THR A 122 17.84 32.37 10.39
CA THR A 122 19.25 32.27 10.81
C THR A 122 19.42 31.76 12.24
N GLN A 123 18.54 32.14 13.17
CA GLN A 123 18.55 31.65 14.54
C GLN A 123 18.00 30.22 14.65
N LYS A 124 16.98 29.91 13.85
CA LYS A 124 16.40 28.55 13.74
C LYS A 124 17.40 27.55 13.16
N MET A 125 18.25 27.99 12.22
CA MET A 125 19.33 27.21 11.62
C MET A 125 20.46 26.90 12.62
N LYS A 126 20.87 27.88 13.43
CA LYS A 126 21.88 27.67 14.49
C LYS A 126 21.41 26.70 15.57
N LYS A 127 20.12 26.76 15.93
CA LYS A 127 19.54 25.93 17.00
C LYS A 127 19.37 24.45 16.60
N ASN A 128 19.31 24.15 15.30
CA ASN A 128 19.08 22.80 14.77
C ASN A 128 20.25 22.24 13.95
N SER A 129 21.42 22.89 13.98
CA SER A 129 22.65 22.43 13.32
C SER A 129 22.49 22.12 11.81
N LEU A 130 21.74 22.95 11.08
CA LEU A 130 21.44 22.72 9.66
C LEU A 130 22.50 23.34 8.72
N THR A 131 22.88 22.61 7.66
CA THR A 131 23.93 22.98 6.68
C THR A 131 23.42 23.89 5.54
N GLU A 132 24.34 24.48 4.75
CA GLU A 132 24.04 25.34 3.57
C GLU A 132 23.09 24.70 2.54
N TYR A 133 23.08 23.37 2.44
CA TYR A 133 22.16 22.60 1.59
C TYR A 133 20.68 22.87 1.95
N THR A 134 20.38 23.02 3.24
CA THR A 134 19.03 23.28 3.76
C THR A 134 18.60 24.74 3.55
N HIS A 135 19.56 25.66 3.48
CA HIS A 135 19.32 27.09 3.24
C HIS A 135 18.76 27.33 1.83
N ASN A 136 19.28 26.64 0.82
CA ASN A 136 18.82 26.76 -0.56
C ASN A 136 17.43 26.12 -0.77
N LEU A 137 17.13 25.00 -0.10
CA LEU A 137 15.79 24.39 -0.13
C LEU A 137 14.72 25.29 0.51
N LEU A 138 15.03 25.94 1.64
CA LEU A 138 14.14 26.91 2.27
C LEU A 138 13.96 28.19 1.43
N THR A 139 15.04 28.67 0.81
CA THR A 139 15.00 29.86 -0.07
C THR A 139 14.26 29.57 -1.38
N MET A 140 14.39 28.35 -1.93
CA MET A 140 13.61 27.85 -3.07
C MET A 140 12.12 27.69 -2.72
N GLY A 141 11.77 27.15 -1.54
CA GLY A 141 10.39 27.10 -1.07
C GLY A 141 9.77 28.49 -0.84
N LEU A 142 10.57 29.44 -0.34
CA LEU A 142 10.17 30.84 -0.19
C LEU A 142 10.03 31.58 -1.53
N SER A 143 10.64 31.11 -2.62
CA SER A 143 10.57 31.77 -3.94
C SER A 143 9.15 31.80 -4.52
N ARG A 144 8.29 30.83 -4.17
CA ARG A 144 6.86 30.80 -4.52
C ARG A 144 5.95 31.52 -3.51
N SER A 145 6.44 31.81 -2.30
CA SER A 145 5.67 32.53 -1.28
C SER A 145 5.25 33.94 -1.73
N ARG A 146 6.04 34.54 -2.62
CA ARG A 146 5.75 35.86 -3.20
C ARG A 146 4.60 35.81 -4.21
N GLU A 147 4.50 34.74 -5.00
CA GLU A 147 3.38 34.52 -5.93
C GLU A 147 2.08 34.22 -5.18
N VAL A 148 2.16 33.40 -4.12
CA VAL A 148 1.02 33.13 -3.22
C VAL A 148 0.58 34.42 -2.52
N GLY A 149 1.53 35.23 -2.04
CA GLY A 149 1.24 36.54 -1.45
C GLY A 149 0.59 37.51 -2.44
N GLN A 150 1.09 37.59 -3.67
CA GLN A 150 0.52 38.44 -4.73
C GLN A 150 -0.86 37.96 -5.18
N TYR A 151 -1.11 36.66 -5.21
CA TYR A 151 -2.42 36.09 -5.51
C TYR A 151 -3.43 36.41 -4.41
N ILE A 152 -3.06 36.23 -3.14
CA ILE A 152 -3.91 36.57 -1.98
C ILE A 152 -4.16 38.08 -1.90
N GLU A 153 -3.16 38.93 -2.16
CA GLU A 153 -3.32 40.39 -2.28
C GLU A 153 -4.16 40.80 -3.49
N GLY A 154 -4.09 40.05 -4.59
CA GLY A 154 -4.91 40.26 -5.77
C GLY A 154 -6.38 39.97 -5.49
N GLN A 155 -6.66 38.86 -4.80
CA GLN A 155 -8.01 38.46 -4.41
C GLN A 155 -8.58 39.35 -3.30
N SER A 156 -7.75 39.83 -2.36
CA SER A 156 -8.20 40.72 -1.27
C SER A 156 -8.68 42.09 -1.75
N ARG A 157 -8.29 42.52 -2.96
CA ARG A 157 -8.80 43.74 -3.61
C ARG A 157 -10.24 43.61 -4.11
N PHE A 158 -10.70 42.38 -4.38
CA PHE A 158 -12.06 42.09 -4.84
C PHE A 158 -12.95 41.54 -3.72
N ASP A 159 -12.34 40.90 -2.72
CA ASP A 159 -13.01 40.35 -1.56
C ASP A 159 -12.09 40.47 -0.33
N SER A 160 -12.35 41.50 0.47
CA SER A 160 -11.52 41.84 1.63
C SER A 160 -11.45 40.73 2.70
N GLY A 161 -12.43 39.81 2.72
CA GLY A 161 -12.46 38.67 3.63
C GLY A 161 -11.77 37.42 3.10
N TYR A 162 -11.26 37.42 1.87
CA TYR A 162 -10.59 36.27 1.25
C TYR A 162 -9.38 35.73 2.05
N PRO A 163 -8.46 36.56 2.59
CA PRO A 163 -7.33 36.06 3.37
C PRO A 163 -7.76 35.38 4.67
N ASP A 164 -8.79 35.91 5.34
CA ASP A 164 -9.30 35.38 6.59
C ASP A 164 -10.14 34.11 6.38
N ARG A 165 -10.92 34.02 5.29
CA ARG A 165 -11.59 32.78 4.89
C ARG A 165 -10.63 31.70 4.42
N LEU A 166 -9.49 32.05 3.80
CA LEU A 166 -8.46 31.07 3.42
C LEU A 166 -7.78 30.49 4.67
N LYS A 167 -7.52 31.33 5.68
CA LYS A 167 -7.08 30.88 7.01
C LYS A 167 -8.13 29.99 7.67
N ALA A 168 -9.38 30.44 7.75
CA ALA A 168 -10.46 29.68 8.36
C ALA A 168 -10.78 28.35 7.62
N GLY A 169 -10.70 28.34 6.29
CA GLY A 169 -10.93 27.16 5.46
C GLY A 169 -9.82 26.11 5.52
N SER A 170 -8.60 26.52 5.85
CA SER A 170 -7.47 25.61 6.13
C SER A 170 -7.63 24.89 7.47
N ASP A 171 -8.27 25.55 8.44
CA ASP A 171 -8.56 25.00 9.76
C ASP A 171 -9.86 24.16 9.75
N ALA A 172 -10.91 24.59 9.02
CA ALA A 172 -12.19 23.90 8.97
C ALA A 172 -12.17 22.55 8.21
N ALA A 173 -11.28 22.39 7.22
CA ALA A 173 -11.18 21.15 6.46
C ALA A 173 -10.45 20.01 7.21
N ARG A 174 -9.77 20.30 8.33
CA ARG A 174 -8.93 19.33 9.05
C ARG A 174 -9.49 18.82 10.38
N SER A 175 -10.54 19.42 10.92
CA SER A 175 -11.16 18.98 12.16
C SER A 175 -12.64 18.66 11.94
N GLY A 176 -12.97 17.45 11.45
CA GLY A 176 -14.29 16.91 11.72
C GLY A 176 -14.39 16.61 13.22
N LEU A 177 -15.41 17.11 13.93
CA LEU A 177 -15.68 16.96 15.39
C LEU A 177 -14.54 17.22 16.40
N CYS A 178 -13.27 17.29 15.97
CA CYS A 178 -12.08 17.48 16.80
C CYS A 178 -11.83 18.96 17.08
N ILE A 179 -12.85 19.64 17.62
CA ILE A 179 -12.65 20.91 18.32
C ILE A 179 -12.12 20.62 19.72
N LYS A 180 -11.30 21.52 20.29
CA LYS A 180 -10.56 21.26 21.54
C LYS A 180 -11.48 20.92 22.71
N GLU A 181 -12.68 21.49 22.69
CA GLU A 181 -13.73 21.40 23.70
C GLU A 181 -14.35 20.00 23.76
N LEU A 182 -14.24 19.22 22.67
CA LEU A 182 -14.74 17.85 22.58
C LEU A 182 -13.61 16.79 22.71
N ALA A 183 -12.37 17.20 22.99
CA ALA A 183 -11.29 16.24 23.23
C ALA A 183 -11.66 15.29 24.40
N GLY A 184 -11.46 13.98 24.20
CA GLY A 184 -11.84 12.94 25.16
C GLY A 184 -13.34 12.60 25.23
N TRP A 185 -14.20 13.21 24.40
CA TRP A 185 -15.62 12.86 24.36
C TRP A 185 -15.88 11.58 23.56
N ASN A 186 -16.87 10.82 24.05
CA ASN A 186 -17.33 9.58 23.45
C ASN A 186 -18.80 9.70 23.10
N PHE A 187 -19.15 9.39 21.85
CA PHE A 187 -20.55 9.32 21.42
C PHE A 187 -21.00 7.87 21.39
N THR A 188 -22.14 7.61 22.00
CA THR A 188 -22.69 6.25 22.12
C THR A 188 -24.11 6.20 21.55
N ILE A 189 -24.37 5.22 20.71
CA ILE A 189 -25.70 4.92 20.17
C ILE A 189 -26.09 3.50 20.61
N ASP A 190 -27.30 3.39 21.14
CA ASP A 190 -27.97 2.11 21.33
C ASP A 190 -28.83 1.82 20.09
N MET A 191 -28.57 0.70 19.42
CA MET A 191 -29.29 0.32 18.19
C MET A 191 -29.52 -1.18 18.12
N THR A 192 -30.45 -1.61 17.27
CA THR A 192 -30.71 -3.04 17.03
C THR A 192 -30.08 -3.44 15.71
N LEU A 193 -29.13 -4.38 15.73
CA LEU A 193 -28.51 -4.96 14.54
C LEU A 193 -28.71 -6.48 14.56
N PHE A 194 -29.14 -7.06 13.44
CA PHE A 194 -29.45 -8.49 13.32
C PHE A 194 -30.41 -9.03 14.41
N GLY A 195 -31.37 -8.21 14.84
CA GLY A 195 -32.32 -8.57 15.89
C GLY A 195 -31.79 -8.47 17.33
N SER A 196 -30.50 -8.15 17.51
CA SER A 196 -29.88 -7.98 18.82
C SER A 196 -29.61 -6.50 19.14
N ARG A 197 -29.87 -6.09 20.38
CA ARG A 197 -29.60 -4.72 20.83
C ARG A 197 -28.12 -4.59 21.19
N VAL A 198 -27.45 -3.67 20.52
CA VAL A 198 -26.03 -3.37 20.71
C VAL A 198 -25.82 -1.89 21.01
N ARG A 199 -24.83 -1.62 21.85
CA ARG A 199 -24.33 -0.31 22.20
C ARG A 199 -23.03 -0.09 21.46
N VAL A 200 -22.98 0.93 20.62
CA VAL A 200 -21.82 1.26 19.80
C VAL A 200 -21.29 2.60 20.26
N THR A 201 -20.04 2.64 20.70
CA THR A 201 -19.36 3.85 21.18
C THR A 201 -18.22 4.22 20.24
N ARG A 202 -18.15 5.48 19.84
CA ARG A 202 -17.07 6.06 19.04
C ARG A 202 -16.43 7.21 19.81
N GLU A 203 -15.12 7.15 19.95
CA GLU A 203 -14.32 8.21 20.56
C GLU A 203 -13.96 9.24 19.49
N ILE A 204 -13.96 10.53 19.83
CA ILE A 204 -13.59 11.59 18.89
C ILE A 204 -12.10 11.48 18.53
N ASP A 205 -11.25 11.25 19.53
CA ASP A 205 -9.80 11.15 19.37
C ASP A 205 -9.39 9.94 18.52
N ASN A 206 -10.19 8.86 18.53
CA ASN A 206 -9.99 7.66 17.73
C ASN A 206 -11.21 7.32 16.87
N HIS A 207 -11.52 8.24 15.96
CA HIS A 207 -12.66 8.17 15.05
C HIS A 207 -12.70 6.95 14.10
N THR A 208 -11.65 6.12 13.99
CA THR A 208 -11.64 4.92 13.13
C THR A 208 -11.98 3.63 13.88
N LYS A 209 -12.14 3.69 15.20
CA LYS A 209 -12.43 2.55 16.08
C LYS A 209 -13.82 2.68 16.70
N PHE A 210 -14.59 1.61 16.68
CA PHE A 210 -15.93 1.53 17.25
C PHE A 210 -15.96 0.46 18.32
N LEU A 211 -16.22 0.84 19.57
CA LEU A 211 -16.40 -0.10 20.68
C LEU A 211 -17.82 -0.67 20.61
N ILE A 212 -17.94 -1.99 20.74
CA ILE A 212 -19.20 -2.72 20.60
C ILE A 212 -19.50 -3.46 21.89
N ASN A 213 -20.65 -3.16 22.49
CA ASN A 213 -21.12 -3.77 23.72
C ASN A 213 -22.55 -4.31 23.51
N GLY A 214 -22.76 -5.63 23.62
CA GLY A 214 -24.07 -6.26 23.44
C GLY A 214 -23.96 -7.69 22.92
N ASP A 215 -25.10 -8.30 22.60
CA ASP A 215 -25.10 -9.63 21.98
C ASP A 215 -24.73 -9.52 20.49
N ILE A 216 -23.67 -10.21 20.11
CA ILE A 216 -23.05 -10.19 18.77
C ILE A 216 -22.96 -11.59 18.16
N LYS A 217 -23.61 -12.60 18.75
CA LYS A 217 -23.49 -14.01 18.32
C LYS A 217 -23.92 -14.25 16.87
N ASP A 218 -24.87 -13.46 16.38
CA ASP A 218 -25.42 -13.59 15.03
C ASP A 218 -24.63 -12.78 13.98
N TRP A 219 -23.53 -12.15 14.37
CA TRP A 219 -22.73 -11.32 13.46
C TRP A 219 -21.80 -12.20 12.61
N LEU A 220 -21.81 -12.01 11.30
CA LEU A 220 -20.88 -12.69 10.38
C LEU A 220 -19.43 -12.21 10.50
N ILE A 221 -19.21 -11.03 11.08
CA ILE A 221 -17.88 -10.46 11.33
C ILE A 221 -17.70 -10.32 12.84
N GLU A 222 -16.75 -11.06 13.38
CA GLU A 222 -16.40 -10.97 14.79
C GLU A 222 -15.62 -9.66 15.06
N PRO A 223 -16.01 -8.90 16.09
CA PRO A 223 -15.21 -7.80 16.62
C PRO A 223 -13.86 -8.27 17.14
N ASP A 224 -12.83 -7.46 16.91
CA ASP A 224 -11.52 -7.67 17.50
C ASP A 224 -11.60 -7.40 19.02
N PHE A 225 -10.85 -8.16 19.82
CA PHE A 225 -10.80 -7.96 21.27
C PHE A 225 -9.58 -7.11 21.63
N ASP A 226 -9.80 -6.04 22.39
CA ASP A 226 -8.72 -5.22 22.92
C ASP A 226 -8.42 -5.63 24.36
N GLU A 227 -7.29 -6.32 24.55
CA GLU A 227 -6.85 -6.79 25.88
C GLU A 227 -6.66 -5.66 26.90
N LYS A 228 -6.36 -4.43 26.45
CA LYS A 228 -6.11 -3.29 27.36
C LYS A 228 -7.38 -2.63 27.86
N THR A 229 -8.39 -2.53 27.01
CA THR A 229 -9.68 -1.90 27.36
C THR A 229 -10.75 -2.91 27.72
N GLN A 230 -10.49 -4.21 27.49
CA GLN A 230 -11.39 -5.35 27.75
C GLN A 230 -12.73 -5.21 27.02
N ASN A 231 -12.70 -4.49 25.90
CA ASN A 231 -13.86 -4.22 25.07
C ASN A 231 -13.65 -4.84 23.69
N HIS A 232 -14.75 -5.30 23.11
CA HIS A 232 -14.80 -5.64 21.70
C HIS A 232 -14.83 -4.38 20.86
N PHE A 233 -14.10 -4.38 19.74
CA PHE A 233 -14.08 -3.25 18.82
C PHE A 233 -14.09 -3.67 17.35
N LEU A 234 -14.50 -2.74 16.50
CA LEU A 234 -14.41 -2.86 15.06
C LEU A 234 -13.67 -1.66 14.48
N GLY A 235 -12.76 -1.94 13.55
CA GLY A 235 -12.22 -0.92 12.66
C GLY A 235 -13.29 -0.43 11.67
N LEU A 236 -13.14 0.81 11.21
CA LEU A 236 -14.07 1.51 10.32
C LEU A 236 -14.55 0.68 9.12
N ASP A 237 -13.66 -0.08 8.47
CA ASP A 237 -14.03 -0.86 7.29
C ASP A 237 -14.89 -2.09 7.65
N LYS A 238 -14.59 -2.79 8.75
CA LYS A 238 -15.44 -3.89 9.24
C LYS A 238 -16.79 -3.35 9.71
N TRP A 239 -16.80 -2.19 10.36
CA TRP A 239 -18.03 -1.51 10.80
C TRP A 239 -18.94 -1.17 9.61
N LYS A 240 -18.39 -0.58 8.55
CA LYS A 240 -19.14 -0.31 7.30
C LYS A 240 -19.74 -1.59 6.70
N GLN A 241 -19.01 -2.71 6.72
CA GLN A 241 -19.51 -3.98 6.22
C GLN A 241 -20.67 -4.52 7.06
N ILE A 242 -20.56 -4.45 8.39
CA ILE A 242 -21.66 -4.83 9.30
C ILE A 242 -22.89 -3.98 9.05
N LEU A 243 -22.75 -2.66 8.96
CA LEU A 243 -23.90 -1.78 8.67
C LEU A 243 -24.49 -2.05 7.29
N GLY A 244 -23.65 -2.25 6.28
CA GLY A 244 -24.07 -2.63 4.93
C GLY A 244 -24.91 -3.91 4.93
N LEU A 245 -24.48 -4.92 5.69
CA LEU A 245 -25.22 -6.17 5.79
C LEU A 245 -26.47 -6.04 6.66
N ALA A 246 -26.37 -5.43 7.85
CA ALA A 246 -27.44 -5.38 8.83
C ALA A 246 -28.61 -4.48 8.42
N LEU A 247 -28.30 -3.37 7.75
CA LEU A 247 -29.28 -2.33 7.42
C LEU A 247 -29.73 -2.41 5.97
N PHE A 248 -28.85 -2.85 5.05
CA PHE A 248 -29.13 -2.80 3.62
C PHE A 248 -29.12 -4.19 2.96
N ASP A 249 -28.96 -5.26 3.75
CA ASP A 249 -28.79 -6.64 3.27
C ASP A 249 -27.73 -6.76 2.17
N VAL A 250 -26.72 -5.89 2.19
CA VAL A 250 -25.61 -5.94 1.22
C VAL A 250 -24.77 -7.15 1.60
N PRO A 251 -24.85 -8.26 0.86
CA PRO A 251 -24.17 -9.47 1.28
C PRO A 251 -22.66 -9.23 1.26
N GLN A 252 -21.94 -9.87 2.18
CA GLN A 252 -20.49 -10.13 2.03
C GLN A 252 -20.17 -10.67 0.62
N THR A 253 -21.11 -11.41 0.02
CA THR A 253 -21.00 -11.99 -1.32
C THR A 253 -21.24 -11.03 -2.49
N ASN A 254 -21.88 -9.86 -2.32
CA ASN A 254 -21.88 -8.85 -3.40
C ASN A 254 -20.51 -8.18 -3.56
N HIS A 255 -19.75 -8.07 -2.46
CA HIS A 255 -18.33 -7.81 -2.55
C HIS A 255 -17.58 -8.97 -3.21
N LYS A 256 -18.07 -10.21 -3.16
CA LYS A 256 -17.44 -11.35 -3.87
C LYS A 256 -17.56 -11.24 -5.38
N TYR A 257 -18.66 -10.73 -5.94
CA TYR A 257 -18.72 -10.44 -7.39
C TYR A 257 -17.80 -9.28 -7.74
N ALA A 258 -17.94 -8.12 -7.12
CA ALA A 258 -17.10 -6.96 -7.44
C ALA A 258 -15.59 -7.22 -7.20
N ASN A 259 -15.23 -7.89 -6.11
CA ASN A 259 -13.84 -8.24 -5.80
C ASN A 259 -13.31 -9.33 -6.73
N LYS A 260 -14.10 -10.38 -7.02
CA LYS A 260 -13.67 -11.44 -7.95
C LYS A 260 -13.53 -10.90 -9.37
N TRP A 261 -14.44 -10.04 -9.84
CA TRP A 261 -14.31 -9.37 -11.12
C TRP A 261 -13.08 -8.45 -11.14
N CYS A 262 -12.85 -7.65 -10.09
CA CYS A 262 -11.69 -6.76 -9.99
C CYS A 262 -10.36 -7.54 -9.91
N GLU A 263 -10.32 -8.63 -9.16
CA GLU A 263 -9.15 -9.52 -9.04
C GLU A 263 -8.86 -10.22 -10.38
N LEU A 264 -9.89 -10.80 -11.01
CA LEU A 264 -9.76 -11.41 -12.33
C LEU A 264 -9.39 -10.37 -13.40
N ASP A 265 -9.84 -9.11 -13.29
CA ASP A 265 -9.43 -8.02 -14.18
C ASP A 265 -7.97 -7.63 -14.01
N LYS A 266 -7.49 -7.52 -12.75
CA LYS A 266 -6.07 -7.27 -12.47
C LYS A 266 -5.20 -8.40 -13.03
N GLN A 267 -5.58 -9.66 -12.79
CA GLN A 267 -4.86 -10.83 -13.30
C GLN A 267 -4.90 -10.90 -14.83
N ASP A 268 -6.06 -10.67 -15.47
CA ASP A 268 -6.16 -10.68 -16.93
C ASP A 268 -5.35 -9.54 -17.57
N LYS A 269 -5.30 -8.35 -16.98
CA LYS A 269 -4.46 -7.24 -17.47
C LYS A 269 -2.97 -7.59 -17.44
N GLN A 270 -2.49 -8.19 -16.34
CA GLN A 270 -1.11 -8.63 -16.23
C GLN A 270 -0.77 -9.67 -17.31
N LEU A 271 -1.65 -10.66 -17.53
CA LEU A 271 -1.43 -11.70 -18.54
C LEU A 271 -1.63 -11.17 -19.98
N LYS A 272 -2.50 -10.19 -20.17
CA LYS A 272 -2.74 -9.53 -21.46
C LYS A 272 -1.53 -8.71 -21.91
N ALA A 273 -0.88 -8.00 -20.99
CA ALA A 273 0.33 -7.24 -21.31
C ALA A 273 1.42 -8.13 -21.92
N LEU A 274 1.60 -9.35 -21.39
CA LEU A 274 2.54 -10.31 -21.97
C LEU A 274 2.11 -10.77 -23.38
N GLU A 275 0.83 -11.09 -23.58
CA GLU A 275 0.34 -11.50 -24.91
C GLU A 275 0.45 -10.36 -25.94
N ASP A 276 0.18 -9.12 -25.54
CA ASP A 276 0.31 -7.95 -26.40
C ASP A 276 1.78 -7.67 -26.73
N ALA A 277 2.71 -7.89 -25.79
CA ALA A 277 4.15 -7.80 -26.05
C ALA A 277 4.66 -8.91 -26.98
N ILE A 278 4.11 -10.13 -26.91
CA ILE A 278 4.37 -11.21 -27.87
C ILE A 278 3.84 -10.81 -29.26
N LYS A 279 2.61 -10.29 -29.37
CA LYS A 279 2.05 -9.84 -30.66
C LYS A 279 2.80 -8.67 -31.27
N ALA A 280 3.32 -7.77 -30.44
CA ALA A 280 4.14 -6.64 -30.87
C ALA A 280 5.57 -7.04 -31.27
N GLY A 281 5.95 -8.32 -31.15
CA GLY A 281 7.29 -8.80 -31.49
C GLY A 281 8.38 -8.41 -30.48
N VAL A 282 8.00 -7.90 -29.30
CA VAL A 282 8.95 -7.59 -28.21
C VAL A 282 9.43 -8.88 -27.53
N HIS A 283 8.56 -9.89 -27.47
CA HIS A 283 8.87 -11.22 -26.98
C HIS A 283 8.67 -12.27 -28.06
N GLU A 284 9.53 -13.30 -28.03
CA GLU A 284 9.45 -14.46 -28.91
C GLU A 284 8.11 -15.20 -28.73
N THR A 285 7.53 -15.65 -29.84
CA THR A 285 6.31 -16.46 -29.80
C THR A 285 6.61 -17.89 -29.34
N GLN A 286 5.59 -18.62 -28.87
CA GLN A 286 5.75 -20.04 -28.55
C GLN A 286 6.28 -20.84 -29.75
N GLY A 287 5.83 -20.51 -30.98
CA GLY A 287 6.29 -21.19 -32.20
C GLY A 287 7.77 -20.95 -32.50
N GLU A 288 8.24 -19.72 -32.33
CA GLU A 288 9.66 -19.35 -32.49
C GLU A 288 10.54 -20.05 -31.47
N LEU A 289 10.12 -20.10 -30.20
CA LEU A 289 10.85 -20.79 -29.15
C LEU A 289 10.89 -22.31 -29.38
N GLU A 290 9.81 -22.92 -29.85
CA GLU A 290 9.78 -24.36 -30.19
C GLU A 290 10.71 -24.66 -31.38
N ALA A 291 10.78 -23.80 -32.39
CA ALA A 291 11.76 -23.93 -33.47
C ALA A 291 13.20 -23.80 -32.95
N ARG A 292 13.46 -22.81 -32.09
CA ARG A 292 14.78 -22.60 -31.48
C ARG A 292 15.21 -23.75 -30.58
N LYS A 293 14.26 -24.35 -29.86
CA LYS A 293 14.48 -25.55 -29.06
C LYS A 293 14.99 -26.70 -29.94
N VAL A 294 14.35 -26.96 -31.09
CA VAL A 294 14.76 -28.03 -32.02
C VAL A 294 16.17 -27.77 -32.56
N GLU A 295 16.48 -26.52 -32.93
CA GLU A 295 17.82 -26.13 -33.39
C GLU A 295 18.89 -26.36 -32.31
N LEU A 296 18.65 -25.86 -31.09
CA LEU A 296 19.56 -26.03 -29.96
C LEU A 296 19.73 -27.50 -29.56
N GLU A 297 18.67 -28.31 -29.66
CA GLU A 297 18.71 -29.76 -29.41
C GLU A 297 19.63 -30.48 -30.41
N GLU A 298 19.56 -30.10 -31.68
CA GLU A 298 20.44 -30.63 -32.72
C GLU A 298 21.90 -30.21 -32.49
N GLU A 299 22.15 -28.95 -32.16
CA GLU A 299 23.49 -28.43 -31.79
C GLU A 299 24.05 -29.16 -30.56
N LEU A 300 23.24 -29.38 -29.53
CA LEU A 300 23.58 -30.17 -28.35
C LEU A 300 24.01 -31.58 -28.72
N SER A 301 23.24 -32.23 -29.61
CA SER A 301 23.56 -33.57 -30.07
C SER A 301 24.87 -33.59 -30.86
N LYS A 302 25.15 -32.59 -31.70
CA LYS A 302 26.40 -32.50 -32.48
C LYS A 302 27.60 -32.27 -31.56
N SER A 303 27.52 -31.26 -30.70
CA SER A 303 28.54 -30.93 -29.70
C SER A 303 28.84 -32.12 -28.76
N ARG A 304 27.81 -32.85 -28.33
CA ARG A 304 27.97 -34.06 -27.51
C ARG A 304 28.73 -35.17 -28.24
N LYS A 305 28.48 -35.37 -29.55
CA LYS A 305 29.20 -36.35 -30.37
C LYS A 305 30.68 -35.95 -30.52
N ILE A 306 30.96 -34.69 -30.81
CA ILE A 306 32.33 -34.17 -30.93
C ILE A 306 33.11 -34.38 -29.62
N LEU A 307 32.49 -34.11 -28.47
CA LEU A 307 33.11 -34.37 -27.16
C LEU A 307 33.35 -35.87 -26.89
N ALA A 308 32.47 -36.75 -27.38
CA ALA A 308 32.61 -38.20 -27.22
C ALA A 308 33.71 -38.80 -28.11
N ASP A 309 33.93 -38.24 -29.30
CA ASP A 309 34.90 -38.72 -30.28
C ASP A 309 36.33 -38.14 -30.05
N PHE A 310 36.49 -37.15 -29.18
CA PHE A 310 37.78 -36.52 -28.86
C PHE A 310 38.71 -37.49 -28.10
N LYS A 311 39.73 -38.05 -28.78
CA LYS A 311 40.69 -39.00 -28.19
C LYS A 311 41.88 -38.28 -27.52
N VAL A 312 41.85 -38.19 -26.20
CA VAL A 312 43.02 -37.82 -25.37
C VAL A 312 43.76 -39.08 -24.93
N HIS A 313 45.11 -39.06 -24.91
CA HIS A 313 45.98 -40.18 -24.53
C HIS A 313 45.62 -40.75 -23.13
N GLU A 314 45.62 -42.09 -22.97
CA GLU A 314 45.08 -42.81 -21.78
C GLU A 314 45.54 -42.26 -20.42
N ARG A 315 46.81 -41.84 -20.29
CA ARG A 315 47.35 -41.30 -19.03
C ARG A 315 46.79 -39.93 -18.61
N TYR A 316 46.26 -39.13 -19.54
CA TYR A 316 45.61 -37.85 -19.23
C TYR A 316 44.12 -38.02 -18.95
N LYS A 317 43.50 -39.10 -19.46
CA LYS A 317 42.11 -39.43 -19.19
C LYS A 317 41.87 -39.65 -17.70
N ASP A 318 42.80 -40.31 -17.01
CA ASP A 318 42.68 -40.55 -15.57
C ASP A 318 42.76 -39.25 -14.77
N ILE A 319 43.72 -38.37 -15.10
CA ILE A 319 43.90 -37.05 -14.46
C ILE A 319 42.72 -36.11 -14.79
N GLN A 320 42.15 -36.21 -15.98
CA GLN A 320 40.99 -35.43 -16.41
C GLN A 320 39.69 -35.92 -15.74
N VAL A 321 39.50 -37.24 -15.64
CA VAL A 321 38.40 -37.83 -14.89
C VAL A 321 38.48 -37.40 -13.42
N GLU A 322 39.68 -37.42 -12.83
CA GLU A 322 39.92 -36.90 -11.49
C GLU A 322 39.58 -35.40 -11.37
N ALA A 323 40.05 -34.55 -12.29
CA ALA A 323 39.76 -33.10 -12.29
C ALA A 323 38.27 -32.76 -12.47
N ASN A 324 37.56 -33.52 -13.33
CA ASN A 324 36.13 -33.39 -13.52
C ASN A 324 35.35 -33.87 -12.29
N GLN A 325 35.75 -34.99 -11.69
CA GLN A 325 35.18 -35.49 -10.45
C GLN A 325 35.33 -34.47 -9.31
N LEU A 326 36.54 -33.87 -9.18
CA LEU A 326 36.82 -32.81 -8.23
C LEU A 326 35.95 -31.57 -8.48
N THR A 327 35.68 -31.22 -9.74
CA THR A 327 34.85 -30.07 -10.11
C THR A 327 33.38 -30.30 -9.73
N VAL A 328 32.84 -31.50 -9.98
CA VAL A 328 31.49 -31.89 -9.54
C VAL A 328 31.38 -31.88 -8.02
N GLU A 329 32.37 -32.43 -7.32
CA GLU A 329 32.42 -32.46 -5.86
C GLU A 329 32.50 -31.05 -5.25
N LEU A 330 33.34 -30.17 -5.82
CA LEU A 330 33.43 -28.75 -5.45
C LEU A 330 32.10 -28.02 -5.62
N HIS A 331 31.40 -28.22 -6.75
CA HIS A 331 30.08 -27.62 -6.97
C HIS A 331 29.02 -28.13 -6.00
N GLN A 332 29.03 -29.44 -5.68
CA GLN A 332 28.12 -30.01 -4.69
C GLN A 332 28.38 -29.43 -3.30
N LEU A 333 29.65 -29.36 -2.86
CA LEU A 333 30.03 -28.78 -1.58
C LEU A 333 29.71 -27.28 -1.49
N ALA A 334 29.94 -26.52 -2.57
CA ALA A 334 29.62 -25.09 -2.63
C ALA A 334 28.10 -24.84 -2.57
N ASN A 335 27.31 -25.62 -3.31
CA ASN A 335 25.84 -25.54 -3.27
C ASN A 335 25.28 -25.92 -1.88
N GLN A 336 25.85 -26.95 -1.25
CA GLN A 336 25.52 -27.31 0.14
C GLN A 336 25.83 -26.16 1.10
N ASN A 337 26.99 -25.50 0.96
CA ASN A 337 27.33 -24.32 1.79
C ASN A 337 26.38 -23.14 1.57
N VAL A 338 25.93 -22.88 0.34
CA VAL A 338 24.92 -21.83 0.07
C VAL A 338 23.58 -22.17 0.73
N SER A 339 23.15 -23.43 0.65
CA SER A 339 21.92 -23.90 1.27
C SER A 339 21.98 -23.83 2.80
N GLU A 340 23.03 -24.38 3.40
CA GLU A 340 23.26 -24.35 4.85
C GLU A 340 23.49 -22.92 5.35
N GLY A 341 24.16 -22.06 4.60
CA GLY A 341 24.33 -20.64 4.92
C GLY A 341 23.02 -19.85 4.93
N ARG A 342 22.05 -20.23 4.09
CA ARG A 342 20.68 -19.66 4.14
C ARG A 342 19.93 -20.15 5.39
N LYS A 343 20.00 -21.43 5.72
CA LYS A 343 19.41 -22.00 6.95
C LYS A 343 20.00 -21.35 8.19
N LEU A 344 21.32 -21.18 8.21
CA LEU A 344 22.05 -20.51 9.29
C LEU A 344 21.51 -19.10 9.55
N LYS A 345 21.38 -18.29 8.49
CA LYS A 345 20.81 -16.92 8.60
C LYS A 345 19.39 -16.93 9.14
N GLN A 346 18.55 -17.89 8.74
CA GLN A 346 17.18 -18.03 9.23
C GLN A 346 17.13 -18.42 10.71
N TYR A 347 18.00 -19.33 11.16
CA TYR A 347 18.09 -19.71 12.57
C TYR A 347 18.67 -18.59 13.43
N GLU A 348 19.66 -17.85 12.93
CA GLU A 348 20.21 -16.67 13.60
C GLU A 348 19.16 -15.56 13.76
N SER A 349 18.33 -15.31 12.74
CA SER A 349 17.21 -14.35 12.87
C SER A 349 16.11 -14.85 13.84
N ALA A 350 15.82 -16.15 13.84
CA ALA A 350 14.77 -16.73 14.70
C ALA A 350 15.13 -16.66 16.20
N ILE A 351 16.41 -16.69 16.57
CA ILE A 351 16.84 -16.49 17.96
C ILE A 351 16.66 -15.03 18.41
N VAL A 352 16.85 -14.07 17.50
CA VAL A 352 16.78 -12.63 17.83
C VAL A 352 15.35 -12.16 18.06
N ASP A 353 14.38 -12.75 17.35
CA ASP A 353 12.98 -12.31 17.37
C ASP A 353 12.11 -12.99 18.46
N GLU A 354 12.64 -13.96 19.21
CA GLU A 354 11.88 -14.66 20.27
C GLU A 354 12.01 -13.99 21.64
N THR A 355 11.03 -13.16 22.01
CA THR A 355 10.82 -12.73 23.39
C THR A 355 9.60 -13.44 23.98
N PRO A 356 9.68 -14.00 25.21
CA PRO A 356 8.50 -14.52 25.87
C PRO A 356 7.48 -13.39 26.08
N PRO A 357 6.17 -13.64 25.91
CA PRO A 357 5.16 -12.67 26.29
C PRO A 357 5.32 -12.34 27.78
N ASP A 358 5.37 -11.05 28.06
CA ASP A 358 5.63 -10.50 29.39
C ASP A 358 4.53 -10.93 30.36
N GLN A 359 4.82 -11.89 31.25
CA GLN A 359 3.86 -12.49 32.17
C GLN A 359 3.23 -11.44 33.10
N VAL A 360 4.02 -10.40 33.41
CA VAL A 360 3.61 -9.20 34.16
C VAL A 360 2.46 -8.47 33.47
N LYS A 361 2.36 -8.51 32.13
CA LYS A 361 1.24 -7.88 31.41
C LYS A 361 -0.05 -8.66 31.54
N LEU A 362 -0.01 -9.99 31.53
CA LEU A 362 -1.25 -10.78 31.61
C LEU A 362 -1.85 -10.71 33.04
N GLU A 363 -1.00 -10.80 34.06
CA GLU A 363 -1.43 -10.68 35.47
C GLU A 363 -1.93 -9.26 35.78
N ALA A 364 -1.24 -8.22 35.28
CA ALA A 364 -1.68 -6.83 35.43
C ALA A 364 -2.99 -6.54 34.68
N ILE A 365 -3.17 -7.07 33.47
CA ILE A 365 -4.42 -6.91 32.71
C ILE A 365 -5.60 -7.55 33.47
N TYR A 366 -5.41 -8.72 34.07
CA TYR A 366 -6.49 -9.39 34.81
C TYR A 366 -6.73 -8.81 36.21
N GLU A 367 -5.70 -8.35 36.93
CA GLU A 367 -5.88 -7.56 38.17
C GLU A 367 -6.59 -6.23 37.90
N GLU A 368 -6.28 -5.56 36.78
CA GLU A 368 -6.99 -4.34 36.35
C GLU A 368 -8.46 -4.62 35.97
N THR A 369 -8.81 -5.84 35.53
CA THR A 369 -10.21 -6.24 35.26
C THR A 369 -11.03 -6.64 36.49
N GLY A 370 -10.43 -6.72 37.69
CA GLY A 370 -11.11 -7.10 38.92
C GLY A 370 -11.53 -8.58 39.02
N VAL A 371 -11.10 -9.44 38.09
CA VAL A 371 -11.37 -10.89 38.11
C VAL A 371 -10.25 -11.59 38.88
N VAL A 372 -10.53 -11.99 40.13
CA VAL A 372 -9.60 -12.82 40.91
C VAL A 372 -9.61 -14.23 40.31
N PHE A 373 -8.54 -14.61 39.61
CA PHE A 373 -8.36 -15.99 39.17
C PHE A 373 -8.47 -16.94 40.38
N PRO A 374 -9.29 -18.01 40.31
CA PRO A 374 -9.16 -19.13 41.24
C PRO A 374 -7.72 -19.65 41.21
N ASP A 375 -7.18 -20.09 42.36
CA ASP A 375 -5.79 -20.56 42.46
C ASP A 375 -5.45 -21.64 41.42
N SER A 376 -6.43 -22.42 40.98
CA SER A 376 -6.27 -23.41 39.90
C SER A 376 -5.90 -22.78 38.56
N VAL A 377 -6.44 -21.62 38.20
CA VAL A 377 -6.16 -20.94 36.92
C VAL A 377 -4.83 -20.20 36.97
N LYS A 378 -4.51 -19.53 38.10
CA LYS A 378 -3.16 -18.95 38.31
C LYS A 378 -2.09 -20.02 38.17
N ARG A 379 -2.31 -21.16 38.82
CA ARG A 379 -1.42 -22.32 38.73
C ARG A 379 -1.33 -22.88 37.31
N THR A 380 -2.43 -22.96 36.56
CA THR A 380 -2.42 -23.42 35.16
C THR A 380 -1.72 -22.43 34.23
N LEU A 381 -1.83 -21.12 34.50
CA LEU A 381 -1.22 -20.04 33.72
C LEU A 381 0.28 -19.89 34.03
N GLU A 382 0.65 -20.05 35.30
CA GLU A 382 2.03 -20.24 35.74
C GLU A 382 2.64 -21.50 35.13
N GLU A 383 1.91 -22.63 35.12
CA GLU A 383 2.34 -23.87 34.46
C GLU A 383 2.47 -23.70 32.94
N ALA A 384 1.56 -22.97 32.29
CA ALA A 384 1.61 -22.68 30.85
C ALA A 384 2.73 -21.71 30.49
N SER A 385 2.98 -20.67 31.30
CA SER A 385 4.09 -19.75 31.13
C SER A 385 5.43 -20.44 31.41
N ALA A 386 5.51 -21.26 32.46
CA ALA A 386 6.69 -22.08 32.74
C ALA A 386 6.94 -23.07 31.60
N PHE A 387 5.88 -23.67 31.03
CA PHE A 387 5.98 -24.54 29.86
C PHE A 387 6.42 -23.77 28.61
N HIS A 388 5.89 -22.58 28.36
CA HIS A 388 6.27 -21.74 27.21
C HIS A 388 7.70 -21.21 27.35
N THR A 389 8.10 -20.79 28.55
CA THR A 389 9.48 -20.43 28.90
C THR A 389 10.40 -21.63 28.71
N GLN A 390 9.96 -22.83 29.10
CA GLN A 390 10.71 -24.06 28.88
C GLN A 390 10.80 -24.42 27.39
N ILE A 391 9.75 -24.20 26.59
CA ILE A 391 9.77 -24.39 25.13
C ILE A 391 10.73 -23.40 24.48
N ILE A 392 10.65 -22.11 24.81
CA ILE A 392 11.54 -21.06 24.28
C ILE A 392 12.98 -21.40 24.67
N LYS A 393 13.23 -21.79 25.93
CA LYS A 393 14.56 -22.21 26.38
C LYS A 393 15.07 -23.45 25.65
N ASN A 394 14.23 -24.48 25.50
CA ASN A 394 14.57 -25.70 24.77
C ASN A 394 14.82 -25.43 23.29
N ARG A 395 14.03 -24.53 22.68
CA ARG A 395 14.13 -24.13 21.29
C ARG A 395 15.36 -23.26 21.05
N ALA A 396 15.65 -22.31 21.93
CA ALA A 396 16.87 -21.52 21.90
C ALA A 396 18.10 -22.42 22.03
N SER A 397 18.11 -23.35 22.99
CA SER A 397 19.18 -24.34 23.14
C SER A 397 19.31 -25.25 21.91
N PHE A 398 18.19 -25.65 21.30
CA PHE A 398 18.19 -26.43 20.06
C PHE A 398 18.74 -25.63 18.87
N LEU A 399 18.27 -24.40 18.67
CA LEU A 399 18.71 -23.52 17.59
C LEU A 399 20.19 -23.13 17.76
N GLU A 400 20.66 -22.87 18.98
CA GLU A 400 22.08 -22.62 19.27
C GLU A 400 22.93 -23.85 18.94
N ALA A 401 22.53 -25.04 19.40
CA ALA A 401 23.23 -26.28 19.07
C ALA A 401 23.24 -26.54 17.57
N GLU A 402 22.14 -26.25 16.86
CA GLU A 402 22.00 -26.42 15.43
C GLU A 402 22.82 -25.39 14.64
N ILE A 403 22.87 -24.13 15.08
CA ILE A 403 23.73 -23.06 14.52
C ILE A 403 25.19 -23.44 14.65
N VAL A 404 25.62 -23.90 15.83
CA VAL A 404 27.00 -24.35 16.06
C VAL A 404 27.31 -25.57 15.18
N ARG A 405 26.38 -26.52 15.05
CA ARG A 405 26.55 -27.69 14.17
C ARG A 405 26.71 -27.26 12.71
N ILE A 406 25.82 -26.41 12.21
CA ILE A 406 25.84 -25.91 10.82
C ILE A 406 27.11 -25.09 10.55
N LYS A 407 27.53 -24.21 11.49
CA LYS A 407 28.79 -23.46 11.37
C LYS A 407 29.99 -24.40 11.28
N ASN A 408 30.09 -25.39 12.17
CA ASN A 408 31.16 -26.37 12.14
C ASN A 408 31.16 -27.19 10.85
N GLU A 409 29.99 -27.57 10.33
CA GLU A 409 29.87 -28.26 9.05
C GLU A 409 30.29 -27.38 7.86
N ILE A 410 29.88 -26.11 7.84
CA ILE A 410 30.30 -25.15 6.80
C ILE A 410 31.82 -24.99 6.84
N THR A 411 32.42 -24.73 8.00
CA THR A 411 33.88 -24.60 8.15
C THR A 411 34.61 -25.88 7.74
N ARG A 412 34.07 -27.06 8.07
CA ARG A 412 34.63 -28.34 7.62
C ARG A 412 34.58 -28.48 6.10
N ARG A 413 33.44 -28.13 5.47
CA ARG A 413 33.28 -28.16 4.01
C ARG A 413 34.15 -27.11 3.32
N GLU A 414 34.33 -25.92 3.90
CA GLU A 414 35.23 -24.88 3.39
C GLU A 414 36.69 -25.32 3.38
N ASN A 415 37.15 -25.97 4.46
CA ASN A 415 38.49 -26.56 4.51
C ASN A 415 38.65 -27.68 3.47
N LEU A 416 37.62 -28.50 3.27
CA LEU A 416 37.62 -29.54 2.23
C LEU A 416 37.65 -28.92 0.82
N ILE A 417 36.85 -27.89 0.56
CA ILE A 417 36.85 -27.12 -0.70
C ILE A 417 38.24 -26.56 -0.97
N LYS A 418 38.93 -26.04 0.04
CA LYS A 418 40.31 -25.54 -0.10
C LYS A 418 41.27 -26.64 -0.55
N VAL A 419 41.25 -27.79 0.14
CA VAL A 419 42.11 -28.94 -0.20
C VAL A 419 41.80 -29.48 -1.60
N LEU A 420 40.52 -29.60 -1.98
CA LEU A 420 40.11 -30.08 -3.29
C LEU A 420 40.45 -29.09 -4.41
N ASN A 421 40.38 -27.77 -4.13
CA ASN A 421 40.83 -26.74 -5.06
C ASN A 421 42.33 -26.81 -5.29
N ASP A 422 43.13 -27.01 -4.25
CA ASP A 422 44.59 -27.15 -4.37
C ASP A 422 44.94 -28.40 -5.20
N LYS A 423 44.28 -29.54 -4.94
CA LYS A 423 44.44 -30.77 -5.75
C LYS A 423 44.02 -30.57 -7.21
N ARG A 424 42.89 -29.89 -7.44
CA ARG A 424 42.42 -29.54 -8.79
C ARG A 424 43.42 -28.63 -9.48
N ALA A 425 43.99 -27.64 -8.79
CA ALA A 425 45.01 -26.77 -9.35
C ALA A 425 46.24 -27.56 -9.81
N THR A 426 46.73 -28.51 -9.00
CA THR A 426 47.83 -29.41 -9.40
C THR A 426 47.46 -30.28 -10.60
N CYS A 427 46.24 -30.83 -10.66
CA CYS A 427 45.77 -31.58 -11.83
C CYS A 427 45.75 -30.69 -13.08
N MET A 428 45.25 -29.46 -12.97
CA MET A 428 45.18 -28.51 -14.08
C MET A 428 46.58 -28.08 -14.56
N GLU A 429 47.53 -27.90 -13.65
CA GLU A 429 48.92 -27.55 -13.96
C GLU A 429 49.63 -28.68 -14.73
N LEU A 430 49.36 -29.93 -14.37
CA LEU A 430 49.87 -31.14 -15.04
C LEU A 430 49.20 -31.40 -16.41
N LEU A 431 47.95 -30.96 -16.57
CA LEU A 431 47.20 -31.06 -17.82
C LEU A 431 47.55 -29.92 -18.81
N ASN A 432 48.04 -28.77 -18.33
CA ASN A 432 48.35 -27.60 -19.15
C ASN A 432 49.63 -27.72 -20.00
N THR A 433 50.42 -28.79 -19.81
CA THR A 433 51.74 -28.93 -20.43
C THR A 433 51.69 -29.33 -21.92
N HIS A 434 50.51 -29.62 -22.51
CA HIS A 434 50.43 -30.21 -23.86
C HIS A 434 49.33 -29.70 -24.83
N GLY A 435 48.62 -28.59 -24.59
CA GLY A 435 47.80 -27.89 -25.61
C GLY A 435 46.50 -28.58 -26.09
N ALA A 436 46.41 -29.91 -26.12
CA ALA A 436 45.20 -30.65 -26.51
C ALA A 436 44.04 -30.53 -25.50
N LEU A 437 44.33 -30.12 -24.26
CA LEU A 437 43.33 -29.92 -23.21
C LEU A 437 42.58 -28.59 -23.35
N GLU A 438 43.25 -27.55 -23.84
CA GLU A 438 42.61 -26.24 -24.10
C GLU A 438 41.50 -26.39 -25.12
N GLU A 439 41.71 -27.21 -26.14
CA GLU A 439 40.73 -27.48 -27.20
C GLU A 439 39.50 -28.25 -26.69
N TYR A 440 39.70 -29.28 -25.86
CA TYR A 440 38.60 -30.00 -25.21
C TYR A 440 37.83 -29.10 -24.21
N SER A 441 38.55 -28.31 -23.40
CA SER A 441 37.95 -27.39 -22.46
C SER A 441 37.09 -26.34 -23.17
N CYS A 442 37.55 -25.84 -24.31
CA CYS A 442 36.80 -24.92 -25.16
C CYS A 442 35.50 -25.58 -25.69
N LEU A 443 35.59 -26.80 -26.25
CA LEU A 443 34.44 -27.55 -26.73
C LEU A 443 33.42 -27.87 -25.62
N GLN A 444 33.90 -28.15 -24.40
CA GLN A 444 33.04 -28.42 -23.24
C GLN A 444 32.36 -27.15 -22.73
N GLU A 445 33.06 -26.00 -22.76
CA GLU A 445 32.47 -24.71 -22.42
C GLU A 445 31.38 -24.31 -23.42
N GLU A 446 31.62 -24.52 -24.71
CA GLU A 446 30.59 -24.32 -25.75
C GLU A 446 29.39 -25.25 -25.56
N HIS A 447 29.60 -26.53 -25.28
CA HIS A 447 28.53 -27.47 -24.97
C HIS A 447 27.67 -27.00 -23.78
N THR A 448 28.33 -26.53 -22.72
CA THR A 448 27.66 -26.06 -21.52
C THR A 448 26.85 -24.78 -21.80
N LYS A 449 27.38 -23.88 -22.64
CA LYS A 449 26.66 -22.67 -23.10
C LYS A 449 25.42 -23.03 -23.91
N ILE A 450 25.51 -23.97 -24.85
CA ILE A 450 24.37 -24.44 -25.66
C ILE A 450 23.32 -25.11 -24.75
N LYS A 451 23.76 -25.96 -23.81
CA LYS A 451 22.91 -26.59 -22.81
C LYS A 451 22.13 -25.59 -21.96
N ALA A 452 22.82 -24.57 -21.45
CA ALA A 452 22.17 -23.52 -20.67
C ALA A 452 21.11 -22.76 -21.50
N LYS A 453 21.40 -22.44 -22.77
CA LYS A 453 20.43 -21.80 -23.67
C LYS A 453 19.22 -22.70 -23.97
N PHE A 454 19.43 -24.00 -24.14
CA PHE A 454 18.36 -24.98 -24.36
C PHE A 454 17.43 -25.08 -23.14
N GLU A 455 17.99 -25.24 -21.94
CA GLU A 455 17.22 -25.26 -20.69
C GLU A 455 16.47 -23.95 -20.45
N GLN A 456 17.10 -22.80 -20.74
CA GLN A 456 16.43 -21.51 -20.67
C GLN A 456 15.25 -21.41 -21.66
N THR A 457 15.41 -21.93 -22.88
CA THR A 457 14.37 -21.93 -23.91
C THR A 457 13.19 -22.82 -23.50
N LEU A 458 13.46 -24.00 -22.91
CA LEU A 458 12.43 -24.87 -22.36
C LEU A 458 11.60 -24.18 -21.27
N ASN A 459 12.26 -23.53 -20.32
CA ASN A 459 11.58 -22.82 -19.23
C ASN A 459 10.70 -21.67 -19.77
N LYS A 460 11.16 -20.94 -20.80
CA LYS A 460 10.35 -19.90 -21.46
C LYS A 460 9.09 -20.47 -22.12
N ILE A 461 9.21 -21.60 -22.82
CA ILE A 461 8.08 -22.27 -23.47
C ILE A 461 7.03 -22.67 -22.43
N GLU A 462 7.47 -23.27 -21.33
CA GLU A 462 6.58 -23.69 -20.24
C GLU A 462 5.86 -22.49 -19.60
N ASP A 463 6.58 -21.41 -19.29
CA ASP A 463 6.01 -20.18 -18.72
C ASP A 463 4.95 -19.54 -19.64
N ILE A 464 5.23 -19.43 -20.95
CA ILE A 464 4.26 -18.90 -21.92
C ILE A 464 3.02 -19.80 -22.00
N ARG A 465 3.20 -21.12 -22.00
CA ARG A 465 2.10 -22.09 -22.06
C ARG A 465 1.20 -21.99 -20.83
N ASP A 466 1.78 -21.93 -19.64
CA ASP A 466 1.06 -21.83 -18.38
C ASP A 466 0.29 -20.51 -18.25
N LYS A 467 0.93 -19.39 -18.61
CA LYS A 467 0.28 -18.07 -18.62
C LYS A 467 -0.88 -18.01 -19.61
N THR A 468 -0.71 -18.59 -20.80
CA THR A 468 -1.78 -18.68 -21.80
C THR A 468 -2.95 -19.53 -21.31
N LYS A 469 -2.68 -20.65 -20.64
CA LYS A 469 -3.71 -21.52 -20.04
C LYS A 469 -4.46 -20.81 -18.93
N ARG A 470 -3.76 -20.17 -17.98
CA ARG A 470 -4.37 -19.40 -16.89
C ARG A 470 -5.29 -18.30 -17.41
N ARG A 471 -4.86 -17.58 -18.45
CA ARG A 471 -5.69 -16.52 -19.04
C ARG A 471 -6.99 -17.05 -19.67
N LYS A 472 -6.95 -18.21 -20.33
CA LYS A 472 -8.18 -18.84 -20.86
C LYS A 472 -9.16 -19.19 -19.74
N VAL A 473 -8.66 -19.71 -18.61
CA VAL A 473 -9.50 -20.00 -17.43
C VAL A 473 -10.09 -18.71 -16.85
N ILE A 474 -9.30 -17.64 -16.73
CA ILE A 474 -9.82 -16.34 -16.25
C ILE A 474 -10.93 -15.81 -17.17
N LYS A 475 -10.77 -15.93 -18.49
CA LYS A 475 -11.79 -15.52 -19.47
C LYS A 475 -13.08 -16.35 -19.34
N SER A 476 -12.99 -17.66 -19.15
CA SER A 476 -14.19 -18.49 -18.94
C SER A 476 -14.92 -18.12 -17.64
N THR A 477 -14.17 -17.92 -16.55
CA THR A 477 -14.77 -17.50 -15.27
C THR A 477 -15.43 -16.14 -15.36
N LYS A 478 -14.83 -15.16 -16.06
CA LYS A 478 -15.45 -13.85 -16.29
C LYS A 478 -16.78 -13.99 -17.07
N LEU A 479 -16.84 -14.87 -18.07
CA LEU A 479 -18.05 -15.11 -18.85
C LEU A 479 -19.18 -15.74 -18.01
N GLU A 480 -18.84 -16.66 -17.10
CA GLU A 480 -19.82 -17.24 -16.17
C GLU A 480 -20.40 -16.18 -15.24
N LEU A 481 -19.54 -15.32 -14.67
CA LEU A 481 -19.99 -14.23 -13.79
C LEU A 481 -20.85 -13.19 -14.51
N ASP A 482 -20.58 -12.92 -15.79
CA ASP A 482 -21.39 -12.02 -16.63
C ASP A 482 -22.80 -12.56 -16.86
N LYS A 483 -22.92 -13.88 -17.11
CA LYS A 483 -24.23 -14.54 -17.21
C LYS A 483 -25.01 -14.46 -15.90
N GLU A 484 -24.34 -14.72 -14.78
CA GLU A 484 -24.96 -14.66 -13.45
C GLU A 484 -25.43 -13.25 -13.12
N ALA A 485 -24.61 -12.23 -13.38
CA ALA A 485 -24.99 -10.83 -13.21
C ALA A 485 -26.17 -10.43 -14.12
N THR A 486 -26.22 -10.95 -15.35
CA THR A 486 -27.34 -10.68 -16.28
C THR A 486 -28.65 -11.26 -15.76
N ILE A 487 -28.62 -12.48 -15.20
CA ILE A 487 -29.80 -13.10 -14.58
C ILE A 487 -30.24 -12.28 -13.36
N ASP A 488 -29.31 -11.96 -12.46
CA ASP A 488 -29.57 -11.15 -11.26
C ASP A 488 -30.18 -9.78 -11.59
N TYR A 489 -29.70 -9.14 -12.66
CA TYR A 489 -30.23 -7.87 -13.13
C TYR A 489 -31.67 -7.98 -13.60
N GLU A 490 -32.01 -9.00 -14.40
CA GLU A 490 -33.36 -9.19 -14.90
C GLU A 490 -34.33 -9.56 -13.77
N GLU A 491 -33.90 -10.39 -12.81
CA GLU A 491 -34.68 -10.74 -11.61
C GLU A 491 -35.00 -9.51 -10.75
N LYS A 492 -34.05 -8.57 -10.64
CA LYS A 492 -34.21 -7.35 -9.82
C LYS A 492 -34.73 -6.14 -10.60
N ARG A 493 -35.04 -6.29 -11.88
CA ARG A 493 -35.40 -5.20 -12.79
C ARG A 493 -36.50 -4.30 -12.25
N ALA A 494 -37.56 -4.86 -11.69
CA ALA A 494 -38.69 -4.09 -11.16
C ALA A 494 -38.26 -3.13 -10.03
N PHE A 495 -37.37 -3.59 -9.14
CA PHE A 495 -36.81 -2.78 -8.07
C PHE A 495 -35.88 -1.69 -8.62
N TRP A 496 -35.01 -2.03 -9.57
CA TRP A 496 -34.13 -1.06 -10.21
C TRP A 496 -34.91 0.05 -10.92
N GLU A 497 -35.94 -0.31 -11.68
CA GLU A 497 -36.80 0.67 -12.34
C GLU A 497 -37.51 1.58 -11.32
N GLN A 498 -37.90 1.06 -10.16
CA GLN A 498 -38.49 1.86 -9.08
C GLN A 498 -37.46 2.83 -8.47
N SER A 499 -36.24 2.37 -8.19
CA SER A 499 -35.16 3.24 -7.70
C SER A 499 -34.82 4.36 -8.70
N ILE A 500 -34.76 4.03 -10.00
CA ILE A 500 -34.54 5.01 -11.07
C ILE A 500 -35.68 6.03 -11.14
N ARG A 501 -36.94 5.57 -11.03
CA ARG A 501 -38.10 6.48 -11.00
C ARG A 501 -38.03 7.44 -9.83
N LEU A 502 -37.78 6.94 -8.62
CA LEU A 502 -37.68 7.76 -7.40
C LEU A 502 -36.59 8.83 -7.52
N PHE A 503 -35.37 8.42 -7.91
CA PHE A 503 -34.28 9.38 -8.08
C PHE A 503 -34.60 10.44 -9.14
N ASN A 504 -35.12 10.03 -10.29
CA ASN A 504 -35.40 10.93 -11.40
C ASN A 504 -36.54 11.91 -11.07
N GLU A 505 -37.55 11.46 -10.32
CA GLU A 505 -38.66 12.29 -9.84
C GLU A 505 -38.15 13.39 -8.90
N THR A 506 -37.35 13.02 -7.88
CA THR A 506 -36.78 13.99 -6.96
C THR A 506 -35.86 14.97 -7.68
N ALA A 507 -34.96 14.48 -8.54
CA ALA A 507 -34.06 15.35 -9.32
C ALA A 507 -34.83 16.32 -10.23
N LYS A 508 -35.94 15.85 -10.84
CA LYS A 508 -36.84 16.70 -11.65
C LYS A 508 -37.56 17.75 -10.83
N ALA A 509 -37.99 17.43 -9.62
CA ALA A 509 -38.63 18.39 -8.74
C ALA A 509 -37.68 19.53 -8.33
N LEU A 510 -36.39 19.23 -8.17
CA LEU A 510 -35.36 20.22 -7.86
C LEU A 510 -35.00 21.05 -9.11
N TYR A 511 -34.51 20.39 -10.17
CA TYR A 511 -33.85 21.05 -11.30
C TYR A 511 -34.71 21.20 -12.55
N GLY A 512 -35.99 20.80 -12.50
CA GLY A 512 -36.91 20.80 -13.65
C GLY A 512 -36.58 19.76 -14.73
N THR A 513 -35.46 19.04 -14.60
CA THR A 513 -35.02 17.99 -15.53
C THR A 513 -34.80 16.69 -14.77
N PRO A 514 -35.17 15.54 -15.34
CA PRO A 514 -34.94 14.25 -14.70
C PRO A 514 -33.44 14.02 -14.50
N GLY A 515 -33.12 13.36 -13.39
CA GLY A 515 -31.79 12.86 -13.12
C GLY A 515 -31.36 11.77 -14.11
N GLU A 516 -30.09 11.40 -14.05
CA GLU A 516 -29.53 10.26 -14.75
C GLU A 516 -29.03 9.26 -13.70
N PHE A 517 -29.90 8.33 -13.27
CA PHE A 517 -29.50 7.15 -12.52
C PHE A 517 -29.45 5.94 -13.46
N VAL A 518 -28.25 5.48 -13.77
CA VAL A 518 -27.98 4.38 -14.71
C VAL A 518 -27.27 3.25 -13.99
N ILE A 519 -27.72 2.03 -14.28
CA ILE A 519 -27.24 0.79 -13.67
C ILE A 519 -26.91 -0.17 -14.81
N ASP A 520 -25.62 -0.33 -15.05
CA ASP A 520 -25.08 -1.17 -16.11
C ASP A 520 -24.35 -2.38 -15.52
N ILE A 521 -24.25 -3.46 -16.30
CA ILE A 521 -23.27 -4.52 -16.08
C ILE A 521 -22.06 -4.21 -16.96
N SER A 522 -20.88 -4.12 -16.35
CA SER A 522 -19.63 -3.86 -17.05
C SER A 522 -18.67 -5.02 -16.95
N ASP A 523 -17.52 -4.91 -17.62
CA ASP A 523 -16.38 -5.83 -17.55
C ASP A 523 -15.76 -5.97 -16.13
N LYS A 524 -16.32 -5.29 -15.12
CA LYS A 524 -15.94 -5.31 -13.70
C LYS A 524 -17.13 -5.53 -12.75
N GLY A 525 -18.29 -5.97 -13.28
CA GLY A 525 -19.54 -6.10 -12.54
C GLY A 525 -20.41 -4.85 -12.64
N TYR A 526 -21.33 -4.66 -11.70
CA TYR A 526 -22.27 -3.54 -11.70
C TYR A 526 -21.58 -2.18 -11.67
N ARG A 527 -22.06 -1.27 -12.52
CA ARG A 527 -21.62 0.11 -12.62
C ARG A 527 -22.81 1.02 -12.41
N PHE A 528 -22.71 1.86 -11.40
CA PHE A 528 -23.72 2.88 -11.08
C PHE A 528 -23.22 4.24 -11.54
N LYS A 529 -24.03 4.92 -12.34
CA LYS A 529 -23.81 6.33 -12.70
C LYS A 529 -24.98 7.13 -12.16
N VAL A 530 -24.68 8.10 -11.31
CA VAL A 530 -25.66 9.02 -10.73
C VAL A 530 -25.27 10.43 -11.15
N ASP A 531 -26.11 11.10 -11.92
CA ASP A 531 -25.88 12.45 -12.40
C ASP A 531 -27.16 13.29 -12.42
N ILE A 532 -27.00 14.61 -12.42
CA ILE A 532 -28.08 15.57 -12.64
C ILE A 532 -27.64 16.46 -13.81
N PRO A 533 -28.32 16.40 -14.97
CA PRO A 533 -27.91 17.13 -16.17
C PRO A 533 -27.75 18.64 -15.94
N GLY A 534 -26.75 19.24 -16.59
CA GLY A 534 -26.52 20.69 -16.55
C GLY A 534 -25.67 21.20 -15.39
N GLY A 535 -25.20 20.32 -14.49
CA GLY A 535 -24.53 20.74 -13.26
C GLY A 535 -23.02 20.57 -13.21
N ARG A 536 -22.28 21.68 -13.28
CA ARG A 536 -20.88 21.77 -12.83
C ARG A 536 -20.80 22.79 -11.70
N GLY A 537 -21.08 22.37 -10.46
CA GLY A 537 -21.03 23.23 -9.27
C GLY A 537 -21.19 22.45 -7.97
N GLY A 538 -20.62 22.96 -6.87
CA GLY A 538 -20.62 22.31 -5.55
C GLY A 538 -22.02 22.00 -5.01
N GLY A 539 -22.97 22.92 -5.17
CA GLY A 539 -24.36 22.74 -4.72
C GLY A 539 -25.10 21.59 -5.43
N ILE A 540 -24.82 21.36 -6.72
CA ILE A 540 -25.46 20.27 -7.48
C ILE A 540 -24.95 18.91 -7.03
N ARG A 541 -23.67 18.82 -6.61
CA ARG A 541 -23.15 17.60 -6.00
C ARG A 541 -23.88 17.26 -4.70
N LYS A 542 -24.17 18.26 -3.87
CA LYS A 542 -24.91 18.07 -2.61
C LYS A 542 -26.35 17.65 -2.86
N MET A 543 -27.05 18.30 -3.80
CA MET A 543 -28.41 17.89 -4.16
C MET A 543 -28.49 16.53 -4.84
N ARG A 544 -27.44 16.10 -5.54
CA ARG A 544 -27.32 14.73 -6.04
C ARG A 544 -27.25 13.71 -4.91
N ILE A 545 -26.47 13.99 -3.87
CA ILE A 545 -26.40 13.15 -2.66
C ILE A 545 -27.78 13.13 -2.00
N PHE A 546 -28.41 14.28 -1.81
CA PHE A 546 -29.77 14.38 -1.27
C PHE A 546 -30.79 13.52 -2.04
N CYS A 547 -30.80 13.60 -3.38
CA CYS A 547 -31.71 12.80 -4.21
C CYS A 547 -31.44 11.30 -4.09
N TYR A 548 -30.16 10.92 -4.00
CA TYR A 548 -29.75 9.54 -3.81
C TYR A 548 -30.17 9.00 -2.44
N ASP A 549 -29.90 9.75 -1.37
CA ASP A 549 -30.22 9.36 0.00
C ASP A 549 -31.74 9.26 0.21
N LEU A 550 -32.52 10.19 -0.37
CA LEU A 550 -33.98 10.14 -0.35
C LEU A 550 -34.52 8.92 -1.11
N MET A 551 -33.94 8.59 -2.26
CA MET A 551 -34.28 7.38 -2.99
C MET A 551 -33.98 6.12 -2.19
N VAL A 552 -32.81 6.05 -1.52
CA VAL A 552 -32.42 4.90 -0.70
C VAL A 552 -33.40 4.69 0.45
N ILE A 553 -33.77 5.73 1.21
CA ILE A 553 -34.71 5.57 2.34
C ILE A 553 -36.10 5.16 1.87
N CYS A 554 -36.60 5.70 0.75
CA CYS A 554 -37.86 5.25 0.16
C CYS A 554 -37.80 3.77 -0.24
N MET A 555 -36.68 3.32 -0.84
CA MET A 555 -36.48 1.92 -1.20
C MET A 555 -36.35 1.00 0.03
N GLN A 556 -35.83 1.49 1.18
CA GLN A 556 -35.84 0.72 2.43
C GLN A 556 -37.26 0.35 2.85
N GLN A 557 -38.18 1.31 2.76
CA GLN A 557 -39.59 1.10 3.10
C GLN A 557 -40.29 0.17 2.11
N VAL A 558 -40.00 0.31 0.81
CA VAL A 558 -40.52 -0.61 -0.23
C VAL A 558 -40.04 -2.06 -0.03
N LEU A 559 -38.80 -2.23 0.43
CA LEU A 559 -38.18 -3.53 0.66
C LEU A 559 -38.44 -4.09 2.06
N ASP A 560 -39.30 -3.44 2.85
CA ASP A 560 -39.67 -3.79 4.22
C ASP A 560 -38.42 -3.99 5.12
N LYS A 561 -37.53 -2.99 5.10
CA LYS A 561 -36.26 -2.97 5.85
C LYS A 561 -36.36 -2.11 7.11
N ASN A 562 -35.45 -2.36 8.04
CA ASN A 562 -35.46 -1.82 9.41
C ASN A 562 -35.01 -0.34 9.55
N VAL A 563 -34.92 0.43 8.47
CA VAL A 563 -34.47 1.84 8.53
C VAL A 563 -35.60 2.75 8.10
N ASP A 564 -36.14 3.50 9.06
CA ASP A 564 -37.31 4.38 8.95
C ASP A 564 -36.98 5.85 9.20
N PHE A 565 -35.70 6.24 9.14
CA PHE A 565 -35.31 7.63 9.28
C PHE A 565 -34.13 8.03 8.39
N LEU A 566 -34.06 9.31 8.04
CA LEU A 566 -32.97 9.94 7.31
C LEU A 566 -32.59 11.26 7.97
N VAL A 567 -31.29 11.47 8.22
CA VAL A 567 -30.76 12.69 8.85
C VAL A 567 -29.80 13.38 7.89
N HIS A 568 -30.01 14.67 7.61
CA HIS A 568 -29.03 15.51 6.93
C HIS A 568 -28.60 16.69 7.80
N ASP A 569 -27.29 16.93 7.82
CA ASP A 569 -26.73 18.13 8.45
C ASP A 569 -26.79 19.35 7.52
N SER A 570 -26.62 20.56 8.07
CA SER A 570 -26.71 21.85 7.38
C SER A 570 -25.77 21.95 6.18
N ILE A 571 -24.64 21.23 6.22
CA ILE A 571 -23.65 21.12 5.15
C ILE A 571 -24.30 20.71 3.82
N ILE A 572 -25.36 19.89 3.80
CA ILE A 572 -26.00 19.49 2.54
C ILE A 572 -26.65 20.67 1.81
N TYR A 573 -27.00 21.74 2.53
CA TYR A 573 -27.69 22.93 2.00
C TYR A 573 -26.75 24.11 1.73
N GLU A 574 -25.57 24.15 2.35
CA GLU A 574 -24.64 25.28 2.17
C GLU A 574 -24.18 25.44 0.71
N GLY A 575 -24.26 26.67 0.18
CA GLY A 575 -23.86 26.98 -1.20
C GLY A 575 -24.78 26.38 -2.27
N VAL A 576 -26.00 25.98 -1.88
CA VAL A 576 -27.08 25.56 -2.77
C VAL A 576 -28.03 26.75 -3.00
N ASP A 577 -28.57 26.87 -4.21
CA ASP A 577 -29.55 27.91 -4.54
C ASP A 577 -30.83 27.76 -3.70
N GLU A 578 -31.36 28.87 -3.17
CA GLU A 578 -32.50 28.90 -2.24
C GLU A 578 -33.75 28.19 -2.78
N ARG A 579 -34.01 28.27 -4.10
CA ARG A 579 -35.13 27.55 -4.73
C ARG A 579 -34.96 26.05 -4.67
N GLN A 580 -33.72 25.59 -4.85
CA GLN A 580 -33.38 24.17 -4.79
C GLN A 580 -33.51 23.64 -3.37
N ILE A 581 -33.10 24.41 -2.35
CA ILE A 581 -33.31 24.09 -0.94
C ILE A 581 -34.82 24.01 -0.65
N ALA A 582 -35.61 24.96 -1.13
CA ALA A 582 -37.06 24.97 -0.92
C ALA A 582 -37.74 23.71 -1.52
N HIS A 583 -37.36 23.34 -2.74
CA HIS A 583 -37.84 22.12 -3.39
C HIS A 583 -37.37 20.85 -2.69
N ALA A 584 -36.11 20.79 -2.24
CA ALA A 584 -35.60 19.65 -1.48
C ALA A 584 -36.39 19.41 -0.20
N ILE A 585 -36.64 20.47 0.59
CA ILE A 585 -37.41 20.37 1.85
C ILE A 585 -38.84 19.86 1.58
N GLN A 586 -39.54 20.42 0.59
CA GLN A 586 -40.90 19.99 0.23
C GLN A 586 -40.94 18.54 -0.26
N GLN A 587 -39.94 18.13 -1.06
CA GLN A 587 -39.82 16.75 -1.53
C GLN A 587 -39.58 15.79 -0.37
N ALA A 588 -38.74 16.17 0.60
CA ALA A 588 -38.51 15.34 1.77
C ALA A 588 -39.79 15.15 2.61
N VAL A 589 -40.58 16.21 2.83
CA VAL A 589 -41.87 16.11 3.52
C VAL A 589 -42.83 15.19 2.75
N THR A 590 -42.97 15.41 1.45
CA THR A 590 -43.88 14.60 0.61
C THR A 590 -43.49 13.12 0.63
N LYS A 591 -42.20 12.81 0.50
CA LYS A 591 -41.72 11.41 0.49
C LYS A 591 -41.76 10.77 1.88
N ALA A 592 -41.50 11.54 2.94
CA ALA A 592 -41.64 11.07 4.31
C ALA A 592 -43.08 10.63 4.62
N GLU A 593 -44.08 11.39 4.15
CA GLU A 593 -45.50 11.04 4.28
C GLU A 593 -45.91 9.87 3.38
N GLU A 594 -45.40 9.81 2.15
CA GLU A 594 -45.74 8.76 1.17
C GLU A 594 -45.17 7.39 1.56
N TYR A 595 -43.94 7.36 2.08
CA TYR A 595 -43.20 6.12 2.37
C TYR A 595 -43.09 5.81 3.87
N ASP A 596 -43.70 6.61 4.75
CA ASP A 596 -43.72 6.43 6.21
C ASP A 596 -42.31 6.34 6.85
N PHE A 597 -41.50 7.39 6.66
CA PHE A 597 -40.20 7.51 7.33
C PHE A 597 -40.00 8.91 7.93
N GLN A 598 -39.15 9.02 8.93
CA GLN A 598 -38.81 10.27 9.58
C GLN A 598 -37.65 10.99 8.88
N TYR A 599 -37.90 12.18 8.35
CA TYR A 599 -36.84 13.06 7.87
C TYR A 599 -36.42 14.08 8.94
N ILE A 600 -35.14 14.10 9.29
CA ILE A 600 -34.53 15.05 10.23
C ILE A 600 -33.50 15.90 9.48
N MET A 601 -33.59 17.21 9.63
CA MET A 601 -32.59 18.12 9.08
C MET A 601 -32.14 19.15 10.11
N THR A 602 -30.87 19.52 10.06
CA THR A 602 -30.37 20.75 10.68
C THR A 602 -30.17 21.80 9.59
N ILE A 603 -30.51 23.05 9.88
CA ILE A 603 -30.35 24.16 8.96
C ILE A 603 -30.18 25.46 9.75
N ASN A 604 -29.28 26.33 9.29
CA ASN A 604 -29.13 27.65 9.90
C ASN A 604 -30.32 28.53 9.51
N SER A 605 -30.74 29.40 10.44
CA SER A 605 -31.95 30.21 10.26
C SER A 605 -31.90 31.17 9.05
N ASP A 606 -30.70 31.60 8.67
CA ASP A 606 -30.45 32.48 7.52
C ASP A 606 -30.54 31.74 6.18
N MET A 607 -30.41 30.40 6.18
CA MET A 607 -30.50 29.57 4.98
C MET A 607 -31.93 29.10 4.66
N ILE A 608 -32.92 29.44 5.49
CA ILE A 608 -34.31 29.00 5.29
C ILE A 608 -34.94 29.81 4.14
N PRO A 609 -35.33 29.19 3.02
CA PRO A 609 -35.79 29.89 1.82
C PRO A 609 -37.28 30.22 1.89
N TYR A 610 -37.70 31.03 2.88
CA TYR A 610 -39.12 31.34 3.14
C TYR A 610 -39.88 31.88 1.91
N LYS A 611 -39.18 32.56 0.99
CA LYS A 611 -39.78 33.20 -0.19
C LYS A 611 -40.00 32.23 -1.35
N ASP A 612 -39.25 31.13 -1.42
CA ASP A 612 -39.26 30.20 -2.53
C ASP A 612 -40.10 28.95 -2.25
N PHE A 613 -40.68 28.84 -1.05
CA PHE A 613 -41.64 27.79 -0.76
C PHE A 613 -42.93 27.96 -1.58
N GLN A 614 -43.56 26.83 -1.95
CA GLN A 614 -44.82 26.81 -2.66
C GLN A 614 -45.93 27.37 -1.78
N THR A 615 -46.92 28.01 -2.41
CA THR A 615 -48.05 28.62 -1.70
C THR A 615 -48.77 27.57 -0.85
N GLY A 616 -48.85 27.82 0.47
CA GLY A 616 -49.50 26.93 1.43
C GLY A 616 -48.56 26.00 2.20
N PHE A 617 -47.27 25.93 1.83
CA PHE A 617 -46.27 25.23 2.63
C PHE A 617 -45.83 26.09 3.83
N ASP A 618 -45.92 25.51 5.03
CA ASP A 618 -45.65 26.20 6.30
C ASP A 618 -44.50 25.50 7.03
N PHE A 619 -43.28 26.01 6.80
CA PHE A 619 -42.07 25.44 7.36
C PHE A 619 -42.06 25.44 8.90
N ASP A 620 -42.64 26.46 9.54
CA ASP A 620 -42.58 26.64 10.98
C ASP A 620 -43.27 25.50 11.75
N LYS A 621 -44.28 24.85 11.15
CA LYS A 621 -44.95 23.66 11.72
C LYS A 621 -44.03 22.45 11.87
N HIS A 622 -42.96 22.40 11.08
CA HIS A 622 -42.02 21.29 11.08
C HIS A 622 -40.83 21.52 12.04
N ILE A 623 -40.71 22.71 12.64
CA ILE A 623 -39.63 23.01 13.58
C ILE A 623 -39.86 22.29 14.91
N LYS A 624 -38.95 21.38 15.28
CA LYS A 624 -38.98 20.66 16.56
C LYS A 624 -38.13 21.30 17.64
N LEU A 625 -37.01 21.92 17.25
CA LEU A 625 -36.06 22.53 18.16
C LEU A 625 -35.41 23.74 17.49
N ARG A 626 -35.29 24.85 18.22
CA ARG A 626 -34.50 26.02 17.82
C ARG A 626 -33.31 26.11 18.77
N LEU A 627 -32.12 26.20 18.20
CA LEU A 627 -30.86 26.32 18.92
C LEU A 627 -30.27 27.71 18.67
N SER A 628 -29.59 28.24 19.68
CA SER A 628 -28.97 29.57 19.66
C SER A 628 -27.73 29.59 20.55
N ASP A 629 -26.69 30.29 20.14
CA ASP A 629 -25.48 30.46 20.94
C ASP A 629 -25.63 31.54 22.04
N GLU A 630 -26.79 32.20 22.09
CA GLU A 630 -27.11 33.26 23.06
C GLU A 630 -27.10 32.78 24.52
N SER A 631 -27.25 31.48 24.78
CA SER A 631 -27.20 30.90 26.13
C SER A 631 -26.75 29.45 26.09
N GLU A 632 -26.16 28.95 27.19
CA GLU A 632 -25.81 27.52 27.31
C GLU A 632 -27.05 26.63 27.15
N SER A 633 -28.21 27.03 27.69
CA SER A 633 -29.48 26.33 27.49
C SER A 633 -29.99 26.33 26.04
N GLY A 634 -29.45 27.22 25.20
CA GLY A 634 -29.80 27.33 23.79
C GLY A 634 -28.89 26.52 22.86
N SER A 635 -27.73 26.04 23.33
CA SER A 635 -26.80 25.29 22.47
C SER A 635 -27.08 23.79 22.47
N LEU A 636 -26.68 23.10 21.40
CA LEU A 636 -27.00 21.68 21.20
C LEU A 636 -26.47 20.77 22.33
N LEU A 637 -25.28 21.07 22.86
CA LEU A 637 -24.60 20.28 23.89
C LEU A 637 -24.50 20.99 25.24
N GLY A 638 -25.15 22.15 25.42
CA GLY A 638 -25.00 22.95 26.63
C GLY A 638 -23.65 23.68 26.75
N ILE A 639 -22.88 23.75 25.65
CA ILE A 639 -21.55 24.36 25.56
C ILE A 639 -21.61 25.54 24.58
N ARG A 640 -20.96 26.66 24.89
CA ARG A 640 -20.75 27.76 23.94
C ARG A 640 -19.40 27.58 23.23
N TYR A 641 -19.41 27.69 21.91
CA TYR A 641 -18.24 27.56 21.05
C TYR A 641 -17.59 28.90 20.75
#